data_AF-A0A8K0UMZ5-F1
#
_entry.id   AF-A0A8K0UMZ5-F1
#
_cell.length_a   1.000
_cell.length_b   1.000
_cell.length_c   1.000
_cell.angle_alpha   90.00
_cell.angle_beta   90.00
_cell.angle_gamma   90.00
#
_symmetry.space_group_name_H-M   'P 1'
#
loop_
_entity.id
_entity.type
_entity.pdbx_description
1 polymer ?
#
loop_
_entity_poly.entity_id
_entity_poly.type
_entity_poly.pdbx_seq_one_letter_code
_entity_poly.pdbx_strand_id
1 'polypeptide(L)'
;MATSCENYGVVNGSTCACPVGVGGSTCSQPACGGTIFQGSSRSLVPLPSNANTLANITAASCSCESGWKGTGCNVCQTASACQSGFAAVSGSSSSTPNIPTGQVNETMVCNTAPRIYAAGSMSCDVQNPTLQALYPRAANLNILRTLNPAFTPLPNITGFGTNGSIYAQLFYDGIEQFYCKADSCTQDLGSGDGSSEWDCNNLQCTCRQHSSFCGGGPLDLGGILNFLNGTVSVSCGVPASDGTASCAFKQSTINSVFGNGGLTLDGCVFGECVRQNVVDTVSASTSNSTDDPSHSSLSGGVIAGLAVIGALVGLALFFLAFGWWVQRRARRSGTSSSSKMGGTSVEWTHVSYFVPNSAQGLFGYFGRSKRDLSDHKVVLDNVTGRVLPGQMMAILGPSGAGKTTLIEILAGKSKTGHTTGKITFPSSGAAPRVGFVPQQDILPPMLTVHEALLFSARLRLPENVPDSEKLARVDDVIDKLGLNAVRDVRIGDGEKRGISGGEMRRVSIGLELVARPDVLLLDEPTSGLDSVSARKVANVLRALAHDQDNPTAVVASIHQPSSHLYHTFDQILLLSHGRALYSGPGGSAPAQHFSSQGIAYHEGYNVADYLLDVASDPPVSIFPMSTPDPAATLTPPTPPNASRSAQIDEKGNAGGGSDEHVEAYHPEGLSNGNFKSGGEGRRQSGYAATFLTQFQVVSGREWKILRRDWTLFFAHFAVAAVLGVFCGGLYFKTDITIAGFQSRVGCLFFLGALIAFSTLSALYHVVEIRPLFLRERSASYYSPTAWLLSRFVFDVIPLRVIPTIIVSTITYWMAGLAHEAANFFKFLFILVLYTLAMTLYNFLLACLFNNGGIAILLSALSALYQMTFAGFFVHLNDIPPVLRWLQWLCPLKYTLEALSVNEVGSGLMIQDTLQGVPVNVSASLIMNLLFGFGSNNYYRDVLVLFAFIAGFGVGVIGIVWLRVRERR
;
A
#
# COMPACT_ATOMS: atom_id res chain seq x y z
N MET A 1 53.72 24.49 -28.66
CA MET A 1 52.27 24.57 -28.91
C MET A 1 51.75 23.15 -28.92
N ALA A 2 50.83 22.79 -28.02
CA ALA A 2 50.19 21.47 -28.07
C ALA A 2 49.28 21.43 -29.30
N THR A 3 49.64 20.67 -30.32
CA THR A 3 48.82 20.45 -31.51
C THR A 3 47.61 19.60 -31.10
N SER A 4 46.40 20.17 -31.13
CA SER A 4 45.16 19.40 -30.94
C SER A 4 44.82 18.69 -32.25
N CYS A 5 44.68 17.36 -32.20
CA CYS A 5 44.24 16.58 -33.34
C CYS A 5 42.71 16.62 -33.46
N GLU A 6 42.20 16.95 -34.64
CA GLU A 6 40.78 16.83 -34.98
C GLU A 6 40.44 15.40 -35.39
N ASN A 7 39.15 15.10 -35.60
CA ASN A 7 38.67 13.77 -35.97
C ASN A 7 39.16 12.65 -35.04
N TYR A 8 39.40 13.00 -33.76
CA TYR A 8 39.89 12.09 -32.72
C TYR A 8 41.22 11.38 -33.09
N GLY A 9 42.08 12.06 -33.85
CA GLY A 9 43.44 11.60 -34.14
C GLY A 9 44.31 11.51 -32.87
N VAL A 10 45.29 10.61 -32.89
CA VAL A 10 46.23 10.41 -31.77
C VAL A 10 47.47 11.28 -31.98
N VAL A 11 47.89 12.02 -30.96
CA VAL A 11 49.10 12.86 -31.03
C VAL A 11 50.34 11.95 -31.14
N ASN A 12 51.11 12.12 -32.22
CA ASN A 12 52.37 11.41 -32.44
C ASN A 12 53.50 12.41 -32.71
N GLY A 13 54.10 12.92 -31.64
CA GLY A 13 55.13 13.96 -31.71
C GLY A 13 54.56 15.32 -32.13
N SER A 14 55.08 15.93 -33.20
CA SER A 14 54.60 17.20 -33.78
C SER A 14 53.47 17.03 -34.81
N THR A 15 53.08 15.78 -35.09
CA THR A 15 52.06 15.42 -36.09
C THR A 15 50.94 14.58 -35.48
N CYS A 16 49.76 14.59 -36.08
CA CYS A 16 48.65 13.74 -35.68
C CYS A 16 48.62 12.43 -36.50
N ALA A 17 48.42 11.31 -35.81
CA ALA A 17 48.07 10.03 -36.42
C ALA A 17 46.55 10.01 -36.64
N CYS A 18 46.14 10.05 -37.91
CA CYS A 18 44.74 10.22 -38.30
C CYS A 18 44.04 8.88 -38.56
N PRO A 19 42.74 8.76 -38.23
CA PRO A 19 41.92 7.64 -38.70
C PRO A 19 41.86 7.57 -40.22
N VAL A 20 41.55 6.40 -40.77
CA VAL A 20 41.42 6.22 -42.22
C VAL A 20 40.32 7.12 -42.79
N GLY A 21 40.63 7.80 -43.89
CA GLY A 21 39.72 8.73 -44.57
C GLY A 21 39.99 10.20 -44.28
N VAL A 22 40.87 10.52 -43.34
CA VAL A 22 41.31 11.90 -43.03
C VAL A 22 42.84 11.97 -42.90
N GLY A 23 43.41 13.15 -43.11
CA GLY A 23 44.84 13.39 -43.02
C GLY A 23 45.20 14.86 -42.79
N GLY A 24 46.46 15.20 -43.02
CA GLY A 24 47.04 16.51 -42.72
C GLY A 24 47.69 16.56 -41.33
N SER A 25 48.38 17.65 -41.01
CA SER A 25 49.11 17.80 -39.74
C SER A 25 48.21 17.78 -38.50
N THR A 26 46.92 18.07 -38.66
CA THR A 26 45.90 18.13 -37.59
C THR A 26 44.72 17.17 -37.79
N CYS A 27 44.74 16.28 -38.79
CA CYS A 27 43.62 15.39 -39.16
C CYS A 27 42.31 16.10 -39.54
N SER A 28 42.37 17.37 -39.95
CA SER A 28 41.19 18.17 -40.30
C SER A 28 40.77 18.04 -41.77
N GLN A 29 41.62 17.50 -42.64
CA GLN A 29 41.38 17.40 -44.08
C GLN A 29 40.88 16.00 -44.45
N PRO A 30 39.74 15.86 -45.14
CA PRO A 30 39.31 14.59 -45.70
C PRO A 30 40.25 14.15 -46.82
N ALA A 31 40.52 12.85 -46.88
CA ALA A 31 41.25 12.23 -47.97
C ALA A 31 40.29 11.92 -49.13
N CYS A 32 40.78 12.03 -50.36
CA CYS A 32 40.01 11.85 -51.58
C CYS A 32 40.83 11.10 -52.64
N GLY A 33 40.22 10.13 -53.32
CA GLY A 33 40.91 9.25 -54.29
C GLY A 33 41.87 8.24 -53.63
N GLY A 34 42.48 7.36 -54.43
CA GLY A 34 43.37 6.29 -53.93
C GLY A 34 42.64 5.14 -53.21
N THR A 35 43.39 4.32 -52.48
CA THR A 35 42.86 3.15 -51.75
C THR A 35 43.08 3.26 -50.24
N ILE A 36 42.29 2.55 -49.42
CA ILE A 36 42.45 2.57 -47.95
C ILE A 36 43.84 2.10 -47.49
N PHE A 37 44.56 1.33 -48.31
CA PHE A 37 45.89 0.79 -48.00
C PHE A 37 46.99 1.86 -48.00
N GLN A 38 46.77 2.99 -48.68
CA GLN A 38 47.71 4.10 -48.71
C GLN A 38 47.69 4.92 -47.39
N GLY A 39 46.70 4.74 -46.52
CA GLY A 39 46.64 5.40 -45.22
C GLY A 39 46.81 6.93 -45.31
N SER A 40 47.75 7.48 -44.53
CA SER A 40 48.07 8.92 -44.51
C SER A 40 48.77 9.44 -45.77
N SER A 41 49.20 8.56 -46.68
CA SER A 41 49.81 8.95 -47.96
C SER A 41 48.79 9.22 -49.08
N ARG A 42 47.47 9.10 -48.79
CA ARG A 42 46.41 9.46 -49.73
C ARG A 42 46.43 10.96 -50.05
N SER A 43 45.99 11.28 -51.27
CA SER A 43 45.74 12.66 -51.66
C SER A 43 44.68 13.28 -50.76
N LEU A 44 44.98 14.47 -50.24
CA LEU A 44 44.11 15.22 -49.35
C LEU A 44 43.37 16.30 -50.14
N VAL A 45 42.14 16.59 -49.73
CA VAL A 45 41.37 17.70 -50.31
C VAL A 45 42.09 19.03 -49.99
N PRO A 46 42.42 19.84 -51.02
CA PRO A 46 43.12 21.10 -50.81
C PRO A 46 42.26 22.08 -50.00
N LEU A 47 42.88 22.74 -49.02
CA LEU A 47 42.24 23.81 -48.26
C LEU A 47 42.23 25.10 -49.10
N PRO A 48 41.12 25.86 -49.14
CA PRO A 48 41.13 27.19 -49.74
C PRO A 48 42.09 28.12 -48.97
N SER A 49 42.66 29.12 -49.65
CA SER A 49 43.69 30.04 -49.11
C SER A 49 43.25 30.90 -47.91
N ASN A 50 42.00 30.82 -47.48
CA ASN A 50 41.47 31.49 -46.30
C ASN A 50 41.38 30.53 -45.10
N ALA A 51 41.96 30.93 -43.97
CA ALA A 51 42.06 30.11 -42.75
C ALA A 51 40.71 29.72 -42.10
N ASN A 52 39.59 30.29 -42.55
CA ASN A 52 38.24 30.08 -41.98
C ASN A 52 37.32 29.21 -42.85
N THR A 53 37.79 28.66 -43.97
CA THR A 53 36.97 27.85 -44.88
C THR A 53 37.29 26.35 -44.76
N LEU A 54 36.26 25.55 -44.49
CA LEU A 54 36.36 24.09 -44.36
C LEU A 54 36.61 23.43 -45.73
N ALA A 55 37.33 22.31 -45.74
CA ALA A 55 37.58 21.52 -46.95
C ALA A 55 36.27 20.94 -47.51
N ASN A 56 36.09 21.05 -48.83
CA ASN A 56 34.90 20.55 -49.53
C ASN A 56 35.29 19.42 -50.51
N ILE A 57 34.81 18.21 -50.26
CA ILE A 57 35.12 17.01 -51.04
C ILE A 57 34.43 16.99 -52.42
N THR A 58 33.29 17.67 -52.59
CA THR A 58 32.56 17.72 -53.87
C THR A 58 33.17 18.76 -54.82
N ALA A 59 33.77 19.83 -54.28
CA ALA A 59 34.45 20.86 -55.07
C ALA A 59 35.80 20.40 -55.67
N ALA A 60 36.40 19.32 -55.15
CA ALA A 60 37.74 18.85 -55.51
C ALA A 60 37.80 17.80 -56.65
N SER A 61 36.70 17.57 -57.40
CA SER A 61 36.62 16.52 -58.45
C SER A 61 37.05 15.13 -57.96
N CYS A 62 36.56 14.72 -56.79
CA CYS A 62 36.90 13.44 -56.19
C CYS A 62 36.37 12.26 -57.02
N SER A 63 37.25 11.50 -57.68
CA SER A 63 36.90 10.26 -58.39
C SER A 63 37.56 9.06 -57.73
N CYS A 64 36.77 8.02 -57.48
CA CYS A 64 37.26 6.78 -56.88
C CYS A 64 37.86 5.86 -57.94
N GLU A 65 38.93 5.14 -57.59
CA GLU A 65 39.49 4.08 -58.43
C GLU A 65 38.49 2.93 -58.61
N SER A 66 38.64 2.16 -59.68
CA SER A 66 37.74 1.04 -59.99
C SER A 66 37.65 0.06 -58.82
N GLY A 67 36.45 -0.18 -58.31
CA GLY A 67 36.19 -1.08 -57.19
C GLY A 67 36.16 -0.43 -55.81
N TRP A 68 36.18 0.92 -55.73
CA TRP A 68 35.96 1.70 -54.50
C TRP A 68 34.76 2.64 -54.64
N LYS A 69 34.00 2.84 -53.54
CA LYS A 69 32.80 3.69 -53.46
C LYS A 69 32.75 4.44 -52.11
N GLY A 70 31.71 5.25 -51.91
CA GLY A 70 31.43 6.01 -50.69
C GLY A 70 32.06 7.40 -50.69
N THR A 71 31.60 8.27 -49.79
CA THR A 71 32.15 9.62 -49.64
C THR A 71 33.60 9.52 -49.16
N GLY A 72 34.56 9.87 -50.03
CA GLY A 72 35.99 9.69 -49.77
C GLY A 72 36.56 8.30 -50.13
N CYS A 73 35.90 7.51 -50.98
CA CYS A 73 36.45 6.28 -51.58
C CYS A 73 36.96 5.22 -50.58
N ASN A 74 36.31 5.11 -49.42
CA ASN A 74 36.72 4.22 -48.33
C ASN A 74 36.06 2.82 -48.37
N VAL A 75 35.06 2.61 -49.23
CA VAL A 75 34.25 1.39 -49.23
C VAL A 75 34.67 0.52 -50.42
N CYS A 76 35.22 -0.67 -50.18
CA CYS A 76 35.54 -1.62 -51.25
C CYS A 76 34.25 -2.19 -51.88
N GLN A 77 34.31 -2.59 -53.15
CA GLN A 77 33.19 -3.22 -53.87
C GLN A 77 33.57 -4.54 -54.55
N THR A 78 34.86 -4.80 -54.76
CA THR A 78 35.34 -6.02 -55.45
C THR A 78 36.55 -6.60 -54.73
N ALA A 79 36.67 -7.92 -54.72
CA ALA A 79 37.84 -8.60 -54.15
C ALA A 79 39.14 -8.22 -54.88
N SER A 80 39.09 -7.98 -56.20
CA SER A 80 40.22 -7.51 -56.99
C SER A 80 40.78 -6.17 -56.51
N ALA A 81 39.93 -5.25 -56.03
CA ALA A 81 40.36 -3.97 -55.49
C ALA A 81 41.07 -4.11 -54.13
N CYS A 82 40.62 -5.02 -53.27
CA CYS A 82 41.31 -5.34 -52.02
C CYS A 82 42.65 -6.04 -52.28
N GLN A 83 42.69 -6.96 -53.26
CA GLN A 83 43.89 -7.71 -53.62
C GLN A 83 44.95 -6.79 -54.26
N SER A 84 44.57 -5.89 -55.17
CA SER A 84 45.49 -4.94 -55.79
C SER A 84 46.03 -3.93 -54.78
N GLY A 85 45.17 -3.42 -53.89
CA GLY A 85 45.56 -2.49 -52.83
C GLY A 85 46.52 -3.12 -51.82
N PHE A 86 46.27 -4.37 -51.41
CA PHE A 86 47.16 -5.11 -50.52
C PHE A 86 48.51 -5.43 -51.18
N ALA A 87 48.51 -5.85 -52.45
CA ALA A 87 49.73 -6.14 -53.20
C ALA A 87 50.62 -4.89 -53.38
N ALA A 88 50.01 -3.72 -53.58
CA ALA A 88 50.72 -2.44 -53.73
C ALA A 88 51.50 -2.03 -52.47
N VAL A 89 51.02 -2.41 -51.28
CA VAL A 89 51.64 -2.03 -49.99
C VAL A 89 52.54 -3.12 -49.40
N SER A 90 52.22 -4.39 -49.66
CA SER A 90 53.00 -5.54 -49.16
C SER A 90 54.20 -5.92 -50.05
N GLY A 91 54.33 -5.33 -51.24
CA GLY A 91 55.40 -5.67 -52.21
C GLY A 91 55.32 -7.08 -52.77
N SER A 92 54.22 -7.82 -52.52
CA SER A 92 54.05 -9.22 -52.90
C SER A 92 53.24 -9.34 -54.20
N SER A 93 53.94 -9.48 -55.33
CA SER A 93 53.34 -9.74 -56.65
C SER A 93 53.08 -11.23 -56.86
N SER A 94 52.16 -11.84 -56.10
CA SER A 94 51.65 -13.18 -56.46
C SER A 94 50.22 -13.07 -56.98
N SER A 95 50.12 -13.09 -58.31
CA SER A 95 48.91 -13.33 -59.06
C SER A 95 48.90 -14.81 -59.45
N THR A 96 48.02 -15.61 -58.84
CA THR A 96 47.36 -16.86 -59.31
C THR A 96 47.09 -17.84 -58.16
N PRO A 97 45.91 -18.49 -58.12
CA PRO A 97 45.55 -19.48 -57.11
C PRO A 97 46.12 -20.85 -57.49
N ASN A 98 47.34 -21.17 -57.05
CA ASN A 98 47.79 -22.55 -56.98
C ASN A 98 47.96 -22.90 -55.51
N ILE A 99 47.03 -23.70 -54.99
CA ILE A 99 47.01 -24.22 -53.62
C ILE A 99 47.96 -25.42 -53.56
N PRO A 100 49.09 -25.37 -52.81
CA PRO A 100 49.69 -26.57 -52.27
C PRO A 100 48.93 -26.93 -50.98
N THR A 101 48.55 -28.20 -50.89
CA THR A 101 47.87 -28.83 -49.76
C THR A 101 48.51 -28.49 -48.41
N GLY A 102 47.75 -27.82 -47.53
CA GLY A 102 48.04 -27.76 -46.10
C GLY A 102 48.23 -26.37 -45.47
N GLN A 103 48.10 -25.27 -46.21
CA GLN A 103 48.19 -23.93 -45.63
C GLN A 103 46.99 -23.04 -45.95
N VAL A 104 46.63 -22.28 -44.92
CA VAL A 104 45.53 -21.33 -44.75
C VAL A 104 45.31 -20.43 -45.98
N ASN A 105 44.04 -20.24 -46.41
CA ASN A 105 43.70 -19.43 -47.59
C ASN A 105 43.88 -17.93 -47.31
N GLU A 106 44.99 -17.33 -47.77
CA GLU A 106 45.34 -15.92 -47.51
C GLU A 106 44.85 -14.92 -48.59
N THR A 107 43.98 -15.34 -49.51
CA THR A 107 43.44 -14.42 -50.53
C THR A 107 42.62 -13.30 -49.92
N MET A 108 42.74 -12.08 -50.45
CA MET A 108 41.95 -10.93 -50.02
C MET A 108 40.55 -10.99 -50.62
N VAL A 109 39.54 -10.78 -49.78
CA VAL A 109 38.15 -10.65 -50.18
C VAL A 109 37.60 -9.29 -49.73
N CYS A 110 36.67 -8.75 -50.52
CA CYS A 110 35.89 -7.59 -50.13
C CYS A 110 34.54 -8.09 -49.60
N ASN A 111 34.33 -7.93 -48.30
CA ASN A 111 33.06 -8.21 -47.66
C ASN A 111 32.15 -6.98 -47.80
N THR A 112 31.06 -7.12 -48.56
CA THR A 112 30.07 -6.06 -48.81
C THR A 112 28.80 -6.20 -47.97
N ALA A 113 28.79 -7.09 -46.97
CA ALA A 113 27.67 -7.27 -46.06
C ALA A 113 27.73 -6.28 -44.87
N PRO A 114 26.60 -6.04 -44.17
CA PRO A 114 26.57 -5.22 -42.95
C PRO A 114 27.47 -5.75 -41.81
N ARG A 115 27.66 -7.08 -41.74
CA ARG A 115 28.56 -7.80 -40.82
C ARG A 115 30.02 -7.46 -41.10
N ILE A 116 30.82 -7.33 -40.05
CA ILE A 116 32.27 -7.04 -40.11
C ILE A 116 33.05 -8.11 -39.34
N TYR A 117 34.20 -8.53 -39.88
CA TYR A 117 35.08 -9.54 -39.28
C TYR A 117 36.31 -8.94 -38.57
N ALA A 118 36.81 -7.80 -39.03
CA ALA A 118 37.99 -7.11 -38.55
C ALA A 118 37.73 -5.59 -38.44
N ALA A 119 37.68 -4.88 -39.56
CA ALA A 119 37.43 -3.44 -39.63
C ALA A 119 36.86 -3.07 -41.00
N GLY A 120 35.71 -2.38 -41.01
CA GLY A 120 34.98 -2.06 -42.22
C GLY A 120 34.44 -0.63 -42.23
N SER A 121 34.26 -0.08 -43.43
CA SER A 121 33.65 1.24 -43.63
C SER A 121 32.28 1.10 -44.27
N MET A 122 31.39 2.02 -43.90
CA MET A 122 30.10 2.21 -44.57
C MET A 122 29.86 3.68 -44.89
N SER A 123 29.09 3.92 -45.95
CA SER A 123 28.68 5.25 -46.39
C SER A 123 27.21 5.19 -46.74
N CYS A 124 26.41 6.07 -46.15
CA CYS A 124 24.96 6.10 -46.31
C CYS A 124 24.46 7.51 -46.60
N ASP A 125 23.31 7.59 -47.27
CA ASP A 125 22.59 8.83 -47.45
C ASP A 125 21.66 9.05 -46.25
N VAL A 126 21.67 10.27 -45.70
CA VAL A 126 20.84 10.64 -44.55
C VAL A 126 19.48 11.09 -45.08
N GLN A 127 18.48 10.20 -44.99
CA GLN A 127 17.12 10.51 -45.40
C GLN A 127 16.24 10.71 -44.17
N ASN A 128 16.09 11.96 -43.74
CA ASN A 128 15.16 12.34 -42.70
C ASN A 128 14.33 13.57 -43.13
N PRO A 129 12.99 13.48 -43.21
CA PRO A 129 12.14 14.56 -43.70
C PRO A 129 12.28 15.86 -42.91
N THR A 130 12.47 15.76 -41.59
CA THR A 130 12.64 16.93 -40.70
C THR A 130 13.97 17.62 -40.95
N LEU A 131 15.05 16.85 -41.13
CA LEU A 131 16.37 17.40 -41.41
C LEU A 131 16.44 18.01 -42.82
N GLN A 132 15.79 17.38 -43.80
CA GLN A 132 15.72 17.88 -45.19
C GLN A 132 14.89 19.16 -45.32
N ALA A 133 13.87 19.36 -44.47
CA ALA A 133 13.09 20.60 -44.45
C ALA A 133 13.91 21.82 -43.99
N LEU A 134 14.89 21.61 -43.10
CA LEU A 134 15.79 22.65 -42.59
C LEU A 134 17.06 22.80 -43.43
N TYR A 135 17.57 21.69 -43.98
CA TYR A 135 18.81 21.61 -44.75
C TYR A 135 18.57 20.82 -46.05
N PRO A 136 18.19 21.49 -47.16
CA PRO A 136 17.67 20.83 -48.35
C PRO A 136 18.73 20.19 -49.26
N ARG A 137 20.03 20.34 -48.98
CA ARG A 137 21.10 19.71 -49.78
C ARG A 137 21.42 18.30 -49.29
N ALA A 138 22.19 17.55 -50.08
CA ALA A 138 22.55 16.17 -49.76
C ALA A 138 23.41 16.09 -48.48
N ALA A 139 23.07 15.13 -47.61
CA ALA A 139 23.80 14.81 -46.39
C ALA A 139 24.18 13.32 -46.39
N ASN A 140 25.46 13.03 -46.17
CA ASN A 140 26.00 11.67 -46.18
C ASN A 140 26.66 11.37 -44.84
N LEU A 141 26.39 10.19 -44.29
CA LEU A 141 27.00 9.70 -43.05
C LEU A 141 27.98 8.57 -43.38
N ASN A 142 29.25 8.82 -43.06
CA ASN A 142 30.30 7.82 -43.14
C ASN A 142 30.56 7.24 -41.76
N ILE A 143 30.61 5.92 -41.65
CA ILE A 143 30.89 5.23 -40.38
C ILE A 143 31.99 4.21 -40.61
N LEU A 144 33.07 4.36 -39.85
CA LEU A 144 34.12 3.37 -39.70
C LEU A 144 33.86 2.54 -38.45
N ARG A 145 33.89 1.23 -38.58
CA ARG A 145 33.56 0.27 -37.52
C ARG A 145 34.71 -0.73 -37.40
N THR A 146 35.32 -0.80 -36.22
CA THR A 146 36.42 -1.73 -35.93
C THR A 146 35.95 -2.75 -34.90
N LEU A 147 35.85 -4.01 -35.32
CA LEU A 147 35.56 -5.12 -34.40
C LEU A 147 36.86 -5.57 -33.73
N ASN A 148 37.86 -5.98 -34.51
CA ASN A 148 39.17 -6.34 -33.98
C ASN A 148 40.28 -5.90 -34.95
N PRO A 149 41.12 -4.91 -34.56
CA PRO A 149 42.17 -4.41 -35.43
C PRO A 149 43.28 -5.45 -35.69
N ALA A 150 43.42 -6.51 -34.89
CA ALA A 150 44.47 -7.52 -35.10
C ALA A 150 44.24 -8.38 -36.36
N PHE A 151 42.99 -8.48 -36.84
CA PHE A 151 42.64 -9.25 -38.03
C PHE A 151 42.64 -8.42 -39.31
N THR A 152 42.99 -7.14 -39.22
CA THR A 152 43.11 -6.28 -40.40
C THR A 152 44.37 -6.66 -41.21
N PRO A 153 44.30 -6.75 -42.54
CA PRO A 153 45.45 -7.05 -43.39
C PRO A 153 46.44 -5.88 -43.53
N LEU A 154 46.20 -4.76 -42.84
CA LEU A 154 46.98 -3.52 -42.97
C LEU A 154 48.13 -3.51 -41.95
N PRO A 155 49.40 -3.71 -42.36
CA PRO A 155 50.52 -3.70 -41.43
C PRO A 155 50.83 -2.26 -40.99
N ASN A 156 50.85 -2.04 -39.68
CA ASN A 156 51.50 -0.88 -39.06
C ASN A 156 50.94 0.52 -39.45
N ILE A 157 49.61 0.62 -39.60
CA ILE A 157 48.91 1.90 -39.76
C ILE A 157 47.99 2.10 -38.55
N THR A 158 48.16 3.20 -37.84
CA THR A 158 47.40 3.63 -36.65
C THR A 158 45.94 4.04 -36.94
N GLY A 159 45.37 3.59 -38.06
CA GLY A 159 44.22 4.23 -38.69
C GLY A 159 42.82 3.68 -38.34
N PHE A 160 42.71 2.56 -37.62
CA PHE A 160 41.43 1.88 -37.39
C PHE A 160 41.05 1.80 -35.92
N GLY A 161 41.17 2.90 -35.16
CA GLY A 161 40.67 2.97 -33.79
C GLY A 161 41.19 1.88 -32.83
N THR A 162 40.55 1.74 -31.68
CA THR A 162 40.79 0.63 -30.74
C THR A 162 39.83 -0.53 -31.02
N ASN A 163 40.09 -1.71 -30.43
CA ASN A 163 39.18 -2.85 -30.47
C ASN A 163 37.76 -2.42 -30.02
N GLY A 164 36.74 -2.78 -30.80
CA GLY A 164 35.35 -2.39 -30.56
C GLY A 164 35.14 -0.88 -30.56
N SER A 165 35.48 -0.19 -31.65
CA SER A 165 35.26 1.27 -31.78
C SER A 165 34.52 1.64 -33.06
N ILE A 166 33.81 2.77 -32.98
CA ILE A 166 33.11 3.40 -34.11
C ILE A 166 33.57 4.85 -34.24
N TYR A 167 33.83 5.26 -35.49
CA TYR A 167 34.07 6.64 -35.87
C TYR A 167 33.07 7.03 -36.95
N ALA A 168 32.25 8.05 -36.69
CA ALA A 168 31.23 8.53 -37.60
C ALA A 168 31.52 9.98 -38.03
N GLN A 169 31.34 10.28 -39.32
CA GLN A 169 31.56 11.60 -39.90
C GLN A 169 30.37 11.96 -40.79
N LEU A 170 29.74 13.11 -40.53
CA LEU A 170 28.61 13.59 -41.31
C LEU A 170 29.05 14.72 -42.25
N PHE A 171 28.83 14.52 -43.54
CA PHE A 171 29.08 15.49 -44.60
C PHE A 171 27.77 16.09 -45.08
N TYR A 172 27.72 17.40 -45.23
CA TYR A 172 26.60 18.12 -45.85
C TYR A 172 27.16 18.95 -47.00
N ASP A 173 26.63 18.74 -48.21
CA ASP A 173 27.11 19.37 -49.44
C ASP A 173 28.63 19.27 -49.66
N GLY A 174 29.21 18.13 -49.25
CA GLY A 174 30.64 17.83 -49.35
C GLY A 174 31.52 18.42 -48.25
N ILE A 175 30.96 19.15 -47.27
CA ILE A 175 31.68 19.71 -46.13
C ILE A 175 31.36 18.89 -44.87
N GLU A 176 32.39 18.46 -44.14
CA GLU A 176 32.25 17.80 -42.83
C GLU A 176 31.64 18.75 -41.78
N GLN A 177 30.49 18.37 -41.21
CA GLN A 177 29.74 19.17 -40.24
C GLN A 177 30.13 18.82 -38.80
N PHE A 178 30.12 17.53 -38.47
CA PHE A 178 30.51 17.03 -37.15
C PHE A 178 31.03 15.61 -37.27
N TYR A 179 31.78 15.18 -36.27
CA TYR A 179 32.35 13.84 -36.18
C TYR A 179 32.14 13.28 -34.78
N CYS A 180 31.98 11.97 -34.68
CA CYS A 180 31.71 11.27 -33.43
C CYS A 180 32.61 10.03 -33.27
N LYS A 181 32.92 9.69 -32.03
CA LYS A 181 33.61 8.47 -31.62
C LYS A 181 32.79 7.74 -30.56
N ALA A 182 32.72 6.41 -30.65
CA ALA A 182 32.20 5.54 -29.60
C ALA A 182 33.12 4.33 -29.41
N ASP A 183 33.15 3.79 -28.19
CA ASP A 183 34.05 2.69 -27.80
C ASP A 183 33.24 1.55 -27.12
N SER A 184 33.87 0.39 -26.87
CA SER A 184 33.23 -0.79 -26.27
C SER A 184 32.02 -1.28 -27.08
N CYS A 185 32.21 -1.37 -28.40
CA CYS A 185 31.20 -1.80 -29.34
C CYS A 185 31.09 -3.32 -29.43
N THR A 186 29.86 -3.83 -29.45
CA THR A 186 29.54 -5.24 -29.72
C THR A 186 28.68 -5.35 -30.97
N GLN A 187 28.96 -6.36 -31.80
CA GLN A 187 28.16 -6.69 -32.98
C GLN A 187 27.25 -7.87 -32.66
N ASP A 188 25.94 -7.66 -32.80
CA ASP A 188 24.93 -8.72 -32.80
C ASP A 188 24.49 -9.03 -34.23
N LEU A 189 24.40 -10.32 -34.53
CA LEU A 189 24.05 -10.87 -35.83
C LEU A 189 22.79 -11.68 -35.57
N GLY A 190 21.60 -11.10 -35.80
CA GLY A 190 20.31 -11.67 -35.40
C GLY A 190 20.03 -13.11 -35.89
N SER A 191 19.00 -13.33 -36.68
CA SER A 191 18.58 -14.69 -37.07
C SER A 191 19.51 -15.40 -38.08
N GLY A 192 20.66 -14.81 -38.42
CA GLY A 192 21.53 -15.24 -39.51
C GLY A 192 21.17 -14.69 -40.90
N ASP A 193 20.13 -13.84 -41.00
CA ASP A 193 19.57 -13.32 -42.27
C ASP A 193 20.43 -12.22 -42.94
N GLY A 194 21.64 -11.93 -42.44
CA GLY A 194 22.53 -10.90 -42.98
C GLY A 194 22.29 -9.47 -42.44
N SER A 195 21.35 -9.28 -41.52
CA SER A 195 21.21 -8.06 -40.71
C SER A 195 22.32 -7.96 -39.65
N SER A 196 22.68 -6.74 -39.25
CA SER A 196 23.65 -6.52 -38.17
C SER A 196 23.20 -5.38 -37.26
N GLU A 197 23.27 -5.59 -35.95
CA GLU A 197 23.09 -4.54 -34.94
C GLU A 197 24.43 -4.29 -34.22
N TRP A 198 24.79 -3.02 -34.08
CA TRP A 198 26.03 -2.59 -33.46
C TRP A 198 25.71 -1.69 -32.28
N ASP A 199 25.98 -2.17 -31.07
CA ASP A 199 25.75 -1.42 -29.84
C ASP A 199 27.08 -0.96 -29.25
N CYS A 200 27.23 0.34 -29.06
CA CYS A 200 28.43 0.97 -28.52
C CYS A 200 28.11 1.85 -27.33
N ASN A 201 29.07 1.96 -26.42
CA ASN A 201 29.00 2.83 -25.27
C ASN A 201 29.90 4.06 -25.46
N ASN A 202 29.74 5.05 -24.59
CA ASN A 202 30.58 6.25 -24.56
C ASN A 202 30.65 7.02 -25.89
N LEU A 203 29.49 7.27 -26.52
CA LEU A 203 29.42 8.18 -27.67
C LEU A 203 29.91 9.58 -27.26
N GLN A 204 30.78 10.16 -28.08
CA GLN A 204 31.24 11.54 -27.98
C GLN A 204 31.19 12.14 -29.38
N CYS A 205 30.55 13.31 -29.52
CA CYS A 205 30.45 14.01 -30.80
C CYS A 205 31.05 15.42 -30.66
N THR A 206 31.73 15.88 -31.71
CA THR A 206 32.31 17.22 -31.79
C THR A 206 31.82 17.93 -33.05
N CYS A 207 31.19 19.09 -32.85
CA CYS A 207 30.69 19.95 -33.92
C CYS A 207 31.81 20.83 -34.48
N ARG A 208 31.97 20.91 -35.82
CA ARG A 208 32.98 21.75 -36.46
C ARG A 208 32.49 23.19 -36.52
N GLN A 209 33.21 24.10 -35.85
CA GLN A 209 32.87 25.51 -35.78
C GLN A 209 32.72 26.13 -37.18
N HIS A 210 31.70 26.98 -37.35
CA HIS A 210 31.36 27.65 -38.62
C HIS A 210 30.86 26.74 -39.75
N SER A 211 30.61 25.45 -39.49
CA SER A 211 29.87 24.59 -40.43
C SER A 211 28.37 24.93 -40.43
N SER A 212 27.64 24.54 -41.46
CA SER A 212 26.21 24.82 -41.60
C SER A 212 25.37 24.30 -40.43
N PHE A 213 25.80 23.23 -39.75
CA PHE A 213 25.09 22.69 -38.58
C PHE A 213 25.57 23.30 -37.26
N CYS A 214 26.76 23.92 -37.23
CA CYS A 214 27.41 24.44 -36.02
C CYS A 214 27.71 25.94 -36.16
N GLY A 215 26.65 26.76 -36.20
CA GLY A 215 26.72 28.23 -36.21
C GLY A 215 26.80 28.90 -37.60
N GLY A 216 26.92 28.15 -38.70
CA GLY A 216 26.96 28.68 -40.07
C GLY A 216 25.66 28.57 -40.87
N GLY A 217 24.59 27.99 -40.31
CA GLY A 217 23.29 27.79 -40.96
C GLY A 217 22.13 28.48 -40.22
N PRO A 218 20.87 28.23 -40.64
CA PRO A 218 19.68 28.88 -40.08
C PRO A 218 19.39 28.50 -38.62
N LEU A 219 19.91 27.35 -38.16
CA LEU A 219 19.79 26.87 -36.79
C LEU A 219 21.16 26.34 -36.33
N ASP A 220 21.57 26.69 -35.12
CA ASP A 220 22.81 26.17 -34.52
C ASP A 220 22.51 24.90 -33.70
N LEU A 221 22.96 23.76 -34.20
CA LEU A 221 22.85 22.47 -33.55
C LEU A 221 24.05 22.15 -32.64
N GLY A 222 25.04 23.05 -32.56
CA GLY A 222 26.29 22.82 -31.82
C GLY A 222 26.09 22.47 -30.35
N GLY A 223 25.14 23.12 -29.67
CA GLY A 223 24.84 22.83 -28.26
C GLY A 223 24.28 21.42 -28.02
N ILE A 224 23.48 20.91 -28.95
CA ILE A 224 22.88 19.57 -28.86
C ILE A 224 23.90 18.51 -29.25
N LEU A 225 24.60 18.73 -30.37
CA LEU A 225 25.56 17.78 -30.94
C LEU A 225 26.75 17.55 -30.01
N ASN A 226 27.28 18.59 -29.37
CA ASN A 226 28.38 18.43 -28.42
C ASN A 226 27.97 17.75 -27.10
N PHE A 227 26.66 17.69 -26.80
CA PHE A 227 26.12 17.02 -25.59
C PHE A 227 25.59 15.61 -25.88
N LEU A 228 25.72 15.11 -27.12
CA LEU A 228 25.40 13.72 -27.45
C LEU A 228 26.38 12.79 -26.74
N ASN A 229 25.94 12.24 -25.61
CA ASN A 229 26.63 11.22 -24.84
C ASN A 229 25.75 9.97 -24.66
N GLY A 230 26.36 8.89 -24.16
CA GLY A 230 25.66 7.65 -23.82
C GLY A 230 25.84 6.53 -24.85
N THR A 231 24.84 5.65 -24.92
CA THR A 231 24.84 4.44 -25.78
C THR A 231 24.29 4.77 -27.16
N VAL A 232 24.97 4.27 -28.19
CA VAL A 232 24.55 4.39 -29.59
C VAL A 232 24.35 3.01 -30.18
N SER A 233 23.29 2.84 -30.95
CA SER A 233 22.99 1.61 -31.67
C SER A 233 22.88 1.90 -33.18
N VAL A 234 23.63 1.16 -33.99
CA VAL A 234 23.55 1.21 -35.45
C VAL A 234 22.95 -0.09 -35.95
N SER A 235 21.67 -0.04 -36.31
CA SER A 235 20.89 -1.20 -36.72
C SER A 235 20.75 -1.18 -38.24
N CYS A 236 21.26 -2.20 -38.93
CA CYS A 236 21.19 -2.33 -40.39
C CYS A 236 20.36 -3.56 -40.77
N GLY A 237 19.38 -3.34 -41.65
CA GLY A 237 18.53 -4.40 -42.19
C GLY A 237 19.25 -5.31 -43.17
N VAL A 238 18.50 -6.29 -43.72
CA VAL A 238 18.99 -7.22 -44.74
C VAL A 238 19.34 -6.45 -46.01
N PRO A 239 20.52 -6.67 -46.63
CA PRO A 239 20.88 -6.01 -47.87
C PRO A 239 19.94 -6.41 -49.02
N ALA A 240 19.53 -5.42 -49.82
CA ALA A 240 18.76 -5.62 -51.04
C ALA A 240 19.62 -6.29 -52.15
N SER A 241 18.99 -6.72 -53.24
CA SER A 241 19.66 -7.35 -54.40
C SER A 241 20.80 -6.51 -54.98
N ASP A 242 20.74 -5.19 -54.78
CA ASP A 242 21.68 -4.22 -55.33
C ASP A 242 22.89 -3.96 -54.40
N GLY A 243 22.99 -4.70 -53.29
CA GLY A 243 24.09 -4.62 -52.33
C GLY A 243 24.01 -3.45 -51.34
N THR A 244 22.88 -2.72 -51.30
CA THR A 244 22.60 -1.64 -50.36
C THR A 244 21.68 -2.11 -49.23
N ALA A 245 21.75 -1.48 -48.05
CA ALA A 245 20.80 -1.74 -46.96
C ALA A 245 20.26 -0.43 -46.36
N SER A 246 19.08 -0.51 -45.73
CA SER A 246 18.57 0.56 -44.87
C SER A 246 19.13 0.38 -43.46
N CYS A 247 19.69 1.44 -42.89
CA CYS A 247 20.20 1.46 -41.51
C CYS A 247 19.54 2.55 -40.68
N ALA A 248 19.64 2.43 -39.36
CA ALA A 248 19.15 3.41 -38.41
C ALA A 248 20.22 3.68 -37.35
N PHE A 249 20.58 4.96 -37.20
CA PHE A 249 21.46 5.43 -36.14
C PHE A 249 20.61 5.89 -34.96
N LYS A 250 20.56 5.09 -33.90
CA LYS A 250 19.69 5.26 -32.73
C LYS A 250 20.49 5.72 -31.52
N GLN A 251 20.04 6.77 -30.85
CA GLN A 251 20.58 7.25 -29.58
C GLN A 251 19.45 7.96 -28.82
N SER A 252 19.45 7.95 -27.48
CA SER A 252 18.31 8.42 -26.67
C SER A 252 17.86 9.86 -26.95
N THR A 253 18.81 10.78 -27.12
CA THR A 253 18.58 12.19 -27.45
C THR A 253 18.11 12.35 -28.90
N ILE A 254 18.73 11.65 -29.84
CA ILE A 254 18.31 11.62 -31.26
C ILE A 254 16.89 11.07 -31.38
N ASN A 255 16.55 10.02 -30.63
CA ASN A 255 15.22 9.42 -30.61
C ASN A 255 14.17 10.38 -30.03
N SER A 256 14.55 11.23 -29.07
CA SER A 256 13.65 12.27 -28.55
C SER A 256 13.36 13.39 -29.55
N VAL A 257 14.27 13.62 -30.51
CA VAL A 257 14.15 14.70 -31.51
C VAL A 257 13.56 14.19 -32.83
N PHE A 258 13.92 12.98 -33.27
CA PHE A 258 13.56 12.41 -34.57
C PHE A 258 12.64 11.18 -34.50
N GLY A 259 12.24 10.76 -33.30
CA GLY A 259 11.35 9.61 -33.06
C GLY A 259 12.06 8.27 -32.81
N ASN A 260 11.31 7.22 -32.47
CA ASN A 260 11.84 5.91 -32.06
C ASN A 260 12.70 5.19 -33.13
N GLY A 261 12.62 5.63 -34.40
CA GLY A 261 13.43 5.10 -35.50
C GLY A 261 14.86 5.63 -35.58
N GLY A 262 15.23 6.63 -34.75
CA GLY A 262 16.53 7.29 -34.82
C GLY A 262 16.73 8.08 -36.13
N LEU A 263 17.99 8.34 -36.48
CA LEU A 263 18.34 8.92 -37.79
C LEU A 263 18.34 7.81 -38.83
N THR A 264 17.34 7.85 -39.71
CA THR A 264 17.16 6.89 -40.82
C THR A 264 18.20 7.14 -41.92
N LEU A 265 18.86 6.05 -42.33
CA LEU A 265 19.92 6.01 -43.33
C LEU A 265 19.48 5.09 -44.46
N ASP A 266 19.57 5.56 -45.69
CA ASP A 266 19.19 4.82 -46.88
C ASP A 266 20.37 4.69 -47.86
N GLY A 267 20.31 3.73 -48.76
CA GLY A 267 21.35 3.49 -49.75
C GLY A 267 22.72 3.12 -49.16
N CYS A 268 22.77 2.55 -47.95
CA CYS A 268 24.03 2.25 -47.28
C CYS A 268 24.85 1.21 -48.04
N VAL A 269 26.09 1.58 -48.40
CA VAL A 269 27.07 0.65 -48.96
C VAL A 269 28.09 0.25 -47.90
N PHE A 270 28.46 -1.04 -47.89
CA PHE A 270 29.42 -1.62 -46.95
C PHE A 270 30.63 -2.17 -47.69
N GLY A 271 31.79 -2.14 -47.02
CA GLY A 271 33.03 -2.64 -47.60
C GLY A 271 34.08 -2.86 -46.53
N GLU A 272 34.58 -4.09 -46.46
CA GLU A 272 35.68 -4.52 -45.62
C GLU A 272 36.66 -5.38 -46.44
N CYS A 273 37.93 -5.00 -46.47
CA CYS A 273 38.99 -5.85 -47.03
C CYS A 273 39.53 -6.78 -45.93
N VAL A 274 39.28 -8.08 -46.04
CA VAL A 274 39.69 -9.09 -45.06
C VAL A 274 40.28 -10.31 -45.77
N ARG A 275 41.16 -11.06 -45.10
CA ARG A 275 41.68 -12.33 -45.64
C ARG A 275 40.63 -13.43 -45.50
N GLN A 276 40.52 -14.31 -46.49
CA GLN A 276 39.53 -15.38 -46.51
C GLN A 276 39.61 -16.29 -45.27
N ASN A 277 40.82 -16.58 -44.79
CA ASN A 277 41.02 -17.36 -43.57
C ASN A 277 40.36 -16.80 -42.30
N VAL A 278 40.31 -15.47 -42.14
CA VAL A 278 39.64 -14.82 -41.01
C VAL A 278 38.13 -15.03 -41.12
N VAL A 279 37.59 -14.90 -42.34
CA VAL A 279 36.17 -15.17 -42.62
C VAL A 279 35.82 -16.63 -42.30
N ASP A 280 36.65 -17.57 -42.74
CA ASP A 280 36.44 -19.01 -42.53
C ASP A 280 36.55 -19.38 -41.04
N THR A 281 37.54 -18.82 -40.33
CA THR A 281 37.78 -19.10 -38.90
C THR A 281 36.65 -18.57 -38.02
N VAL A 282 36.18 -17.34 -38.29
CA VAL A 282 35.10 -16.71 -37.52
C VAL A 282 33.74 -17.31 -37.88
N SER A 283 33.55 -17.81 -39.11
CA SER A 283 32.32 -18.50 -39.50
C SER A 283 32.23 -19.92 -38.91
N ALA A 284 33.35 -20.64 -38.78
CA ALA A 284 33.39 -21.99 -38.18
C ALA A 284 33.19 -22.00 -36.66
N SER A 285 33.54 -20.92 -35.94
CA SER A 285 33.26 -20.79 -34.51
C SER A 285 31.78 -20.50 -34.21
N THR A 286 30.98 -20.12 -35.20
CA THR A 286 29.55 -19.81 -35.03
C THR A 286 28.64 -21.06 -35.19
N SER A 287 29.16 -22.19 -35.68
CA SER A 287 28.35 -23.41 -35.93
C SER A 287 28.33 -24.43 -34.79
N ASN A 288 28.95 -24.15 -33.63
CA ASN A 288 29.09 -25.09 -32.51
C ASN A 288 28.42 -24.65 -31.20
N SER A 289 27.43 -23.76 -31.25
CA SER A 289 26.58 -23.43 -30.09
C SER A 289 25.11 -23.69 -30.41
N THR A 290 24.74 -24.97 -30.45
CA THR A 290 23.36 -25.40 -30.21
C THR A 290 23.09 -25.40 -28.71
N ASP A 291 21.91 -24.90 -28.34
CA ASP A 291 21.34 -24.79 -27.00
C ASP A 291 21.85 -23.63 -26.14
N ASP A 292 21.30 -22.45 -26.37
CA ASP A 292 20.92 -21.58 -25.25
C ASP A 292 19.50 -21.05 -25.52
N PRO A 293 18.51 -21.32 -24.65
CA PRO A 293 17.15 -20.87 -24.88
C PRO A 293 17.15 -19.35 -24.76
N SER A 294 16.55 -18.70 -25.76
CA SER A 294 16.23 -17.28 -25.76
C SER A 294 15.35 -16.93 -24.56
N HIS A 295 15.97 -16.69 -23.40
CA HIS A 295 15.37 -15.88 -22.37
C HIS A 295 15.43 -14.44 -22.87
N SER A 296 14.30 -13.98 -23.40
CA SER A 296 13.97 -12.56 -23.32
C SER A 296 14.21 -12.15 -21.87
N SER A 297 15.32 -11.46 -21.59
CA SER A 297 15.60 -10.94 -20.26
C SER A 297 14.48 -9.96 -19.96
N LEU A 298 13.48 -10.42 -19.21
CA LEU A 298 12.52 -9.55 -18.58
C LEU A 298 13.35 -8.50 -17.83
N SER A 299 13.09 -7.22 -18.12
CA SER A 299 13.70 -6.08 -17.45
C SER A 299 13.88 -6.40 -15.96
N GLY A 300 15.06 -6.14 -15.38
CA GLY A 300 15.37 -6.51 -13.99
C GLY A 300 14.31 -6.06 -12.97
N GLY A 301 13.52 -5.03 -13.30
CA GLY A 301 12.35 -4.61 -12.52
C GLY A 301 11.18 -5.60 -12.50
N VAL A 302 10.95 -6.36 -13.57
CA VAL A 302 9.88 -7.38 -13.65
C VAL A 302 10.28 -8.64 -12.87
N ILE A 303 11.56 -9.05 -12.95
CA ILE A 303 12.07 -10.18 -12.15
C ILE A 303 12.03 -9.84 -10.66
N ALA A 304 12.45 -8.62 -10.28
CA ALA A 304 12.33 -8.12 -8.91
C ALA A 304 10.86 -8.02 -8.46
N GLY A 305 9.97 -7.52 -9.33
CA GLY A 305 8.54 -7.41 -9.05
C GLY A 305 7.85 -8.76 -8.84
N LEU A 306 8.13 -9.74 -9.70
CA LEU A 306 7.60 -11.10 -9.57
C LEU A 306 8.18 -11.83 -8.35
N ALA A 307 9.45 -11.58 -7.99
CA ALA A 307 10.04 -12.13 -6.76
C ALA A 307 9.39 -11.56 -5.50
N VAL A 308 9.09 -10.25 -5.45
CA VAL A 308 8.38 -9.62 -4.32
C VAL A 308 6.95 -10.11 -4.22
N ILE A 309 6.21 -10.19 -5.34
CA ILE A 309 4.85 -10.74 -5.35
C ILE A 309 4.86 -12.21 -4.93
N GLY A 310 5.79 -13.01 -5.47
CA GLY A 310 5.98 -14.40 -5.11
C GLY A 310 6.30 -14.58 -3.62
N ALA A 311 7.16 -13.72 -3.06
CA ALA A 311 7.47 -13.70 -1.64
C ALA A 311 6.24 -13.34 -0.79
N LEU A 312 5.48 -12.31 -1.16
CA LEU A 312 4.26 -11.91 -0.45
C LEU A 312 3.18 -13.00 -0.49
N VAL A 313 2.98 -13.62 -1.66
CA VAL A 313 2.05 -14.75 -1.82
C VAL A 313 2.53 -15.95 -1.01
N GLY A 314 3.82 -16.27 -1.04
CA GLY A 314 4.43 -17.31 -0.22
C GLY A 314 4.24 -17.08 1.28
N LEU A 315 4.42 -15.83 1.73
CA LEU A 315 4.22 -15.41 3.12
C LEU A 315 2.74 -15.53 3.54
N ALA A 316 1.82 -15.14 2.64
CA ALA A 316 0.38 -15.30 2.86
C ALA A 316 -0.02 -16.79 2.94
N LEU A 317 0.48 -17.63 2.04
CA LEU A 317 0.25 -19.08 2.06
C LEU A 317 0.85 -19.72 3.33
N PHE A 318 2.03 -19.28 3.76
CA PHE A 318 2.64 -19.71 5.02
C PHE A 318 1.76 -19.39 6.22
N PHE A 319 1.27 -18.13 6.34
CA PHE A 319 0.38 -17.76 7.44
C PHE A 319 -0.96 -18.49 7.40
N LEU A 320 -1.51 -18.77 6.21
CA LEU A 320 -2.71 -19.58 6.07
C LEU A 320 -2.47 -21.03 6.50
N ALA A 321 -1.36 -21.64 6.07
CA ALA A 321 -0.98 -23.00 6.46
C ALA A 321 -0.70 -23.10 7.96
N PHE A 322 0.01 -22.13 8.52
CA PHE A 322 0.26 -22.02 9.96
C PHE A 322 -1.04 -21.83 10.74
N GLY A 323 -1.91 -20.91 10.31
CA GLY A 323 -3.23 -20.69 10.91
C GLY A 323 -4.09 -21.94 10.87
N TRP A 324 -4.08 -22.68 9.77
CA TRP A 324 -4.81 -23.94 9.62
C TRP A 324 -4.23 -25.05 10.50
N TRP A 325 -2.91 -25.12 10.65
CA TRP A 325 -2.26 -26.04 11.57
C TRP A 325 -2.63 -25.73 13.03
N VAL A 326 -2.59 -24.46 13.44
CA VAL A 326 -3.01 -24.01 14.78
C VAL A 326 -4.48 -24.32 15.02
N GLN A 327 -5.36 -24.03 14.05
CA GLN A 327 -6.79 -24.33 14.12
C GLN A 327 -7.06 -25.83 14.26
N ARG A 328 -6.38 -26.68 13.46
CA ARG A 328 -6.50 -28.15 13.59
C ARG A 328 -6.00 -28.65 14.93
N ARG A 329 -4.90 -28.08 15.44
CA ARG A 329 -4.37 -28.44 16.77
C ARG A 329 -5.33 -28.04 17.89
N ALA A 330 -5.95 -26.87 17.81
CA ALA A 330 -6.95 -26.39 18.78
C ALA A 330 -8.23 -27.22 18.78
N ARG A 331 -8.70 -27.68 17.60
CA ARG A 331 -9.84 -28.62 17.51
C ARG A 331 -9.51 -30.01 18.05
N ARG A 332 -8.24 -30.45 17.97
CA ARG A 332 -7.78 -31.76 18.44
C ARG A 332 -7.35 -31.79 19.90
N SER A 333 -7.16 -30.64 20.57
CA SER A 333 -6.87 -30.64 22.01
C SER A 333 -8.11 -31.12 22.75
N GLY A 334 -8.10 -32.41 23.13
CA GLY A 334 -9.13 -33.04 23.95
C GLY A 334 -9.36 -32.25 25.23
N THR A 335 -10.61 -32.21 25.65
CA THR A 335 -11.10 -31.53 26.85
C THR A 335 -10.36 -32.00 28.11
N SER A 336 -9.75 -31.06 28.84
CA SER A 336 -9.80 -31.18 30.29
C SER A 336 -11.25 -30.92 30.67
N SER A 337 -11.91 -31.96 31.17
CA SER A 337 -13.15 -31.97 31.95
C SER A 337 -13.96 -30.67 31.98
N SER A 338 -15.22 -30.77 31.54
CA SER A 338 -16.33 -29.93 31.97
C SER A 338 -16.35 -29.85 33.50
N SER A 339 -15.57 -28.94 34.09
CA SER A 339 -15.68 -28.60 35.51
C SER A 339 -16.98 -27.85 35.63
N LYS A 340 -18.00 -28.45 36.25
CA LYS A 340 -19.34 -27.87 36.52
C LYS A 340 -19.30 -26.34 36.42
N MET A 341 -19.76 -25.84 35.28
CA MET A 341 -19.65 -24.45 34.84
C MET A 341 -20.92 -23.74 35.26
N GLY A 342 -20.89 -23.00 36.36
CA GLY A 342 -22.04 -22.24 36.85
C GLY A 342 -21.93 -22.02 38.35
N GLY A 343 -22.63 -21.00 38.83
CA GLY A 343 -22.81 -20.77 40.26
C GLY A 343 -21.62 -20.20 41.01
N THR A 344 -21.09 -19.06 40.53
CA THR A 344 -20.21 -18.20 41.32
C THR A 344 -20.99 -17.00 41.87
N SER A 345 -20.79 -16.66 43.14
CA SER A 345 -21.34 -15.42 43.71
C SER A 345 -20.53 -14.21 43.28
N VAL A 346 -21.18 -13.04 43.20
CA VAL A 346 -20.48 -11.76 43.05
C VAL A 346 -20.57 -11.01 44.37
N GLU A 347 -19.42 -10.56 44.87
CA GLU A 347 -19.35 -9.75 46.08
C GLU A 347 -18.46 -8.54 45.80
N TRP A 348 -18.94 -7.36 46.17
CA TRP A 348 -18.18 -6.12 46.10
C TRP A 348 -18.17 -5.43 47.45
N THR A 349 -16.99 -4.98 47.86
CA THR A 349 -16.77 -4.35 49.15
C THR A 349 -16.08 -3.00 48.98
N HIS A 350 -16.67 -1.97 49.59
CA HIS A 350 -16.17 -0.59 49.63
C HIS A 350 -15.82 -0.02 48.24
N VAL A 351 -16.69 -0.26 47.25
CA VAL A 351 -16.46 0.21 45.88
C VAL A 351 -16.81 1.69 45.77
N SER A 352 -15.80 2.50 45.44
CA SER A 352 -15.97 3.93 45.11
C SER A 352 -15.40 4.21 43.73
N TYR A 353 -15.98 5.18 43.02
CA TYR A 353 -15.57 5.57 41.67
C TYR A 353 -15.50 7.09 41.53
N PHE A 354 -14.34 7.57 41.11
CA PHE A 354 -13.98 8.98 41.03
C PHE A 354 -13.69 9.36 39.58
N VAL A 355 -14.35 10.41 39.06
CA VAL A 355 -14.10 10.93 37.71
C VAL A 355 -13.30 12.23 37.82
N PRO A 356 -12.19 12.41 37.08
CA PRO A 356 -11.50 13.70 37.05
C PRO A 356 -12.41 14.78 36.45
N ASN A 357 -12.48 15.96 37.08
CA ASN A 357 -13.22 17.09 36.51
C ASN A 357 -12.59 17.52 35.17
N SER A 358 -13.28 17.20 34.08
CA SER A 358 -12.86 17.58 32.72
C SER A 358 -13.32 19.00 32.39
N ALA A 359 -12.73 20.00 33.04
CA ALA A 359 -12.73 21.38 32.53
C ALA A 359 -11.41 21.62 31.77
N GLN A 360 -11.23 21.00 30.61
CA GLN A 360 -10.09 21.32 29.74
C GLN A 360 -10.45 21.17 28.26
N GLY A 361 -10.74 22.30 27.63
CA GLY A 361 -10.74 22.46 26.18
C GLY A 361 -9.33 22.41 25.60
N LEU A 362 -9.27 22.39 24.26
CA LEU A 362 -8.13 22.09 23.39
C LEU A 362 -6.81 22.88 23.63
N PHE A 363 -6.79 23.90 24.48
CA PHE A 363 -5.63 24.78 24.73
C PHE A 363 -4.79 24.44 25.98
N GLY A 364 -5.11 23.38 26.73
CA GLY A 364 -4.43 23.03 27.98
C GLY A 364 -3.05 22.36 27.86
N TYR A 365 -2.54 22.08 26.66
CA TYR A 365 -1.37 21.22 26.46
C TYR A 365 -0.01 21.87 26.85
N PHE A 366 0.01 23.17 27.16
CA PHE A 366 1.25 23.89 27.50
C PHE A 366 1.44 24.23 28.99
N GLY A 367 0.56 23.78 29.89
CA GLY A 367 0.66 24.09 31.31
C GLY A 367 0.77 22.84 32.19
N ARG A 368 1.99 22.33 32.41
CA ARG A 368 2.27 21.37 33.49
C ARG A 368 2.36 22.15 34.81
N SER A 369 1.25 22.26 35.54
CA SER A 369 1.29 22.59 36.98
C SER A 369 0.72 21.42 37.77
N LYS A 370 1.40 21.05 38.85
CA LYS A 370 1.00 20.02 39.82
C LYS A 370 -0.42 20.33 40.29
N ARG A 371 -1.39 19.47 39.97
CA ARG A 371 -2.76 19.59 40.47
C ARG A 371 -2.90 18.86 41.79
N ASP A 372 -3.54 19.56 42.72
CA ASP A 372 -3.98 19.10 44.02
C ASP A 372 -5.01 17.96 43.89
N LEU A 373 -5.03 17.02 44.82
CA LEU A 373 -5.75 15.74 44.76
C LEU A 373 -7.28 15.87 45.03
N SER A 374 -7.80 17.10 45.07
CA SER A 374 -9.13 17.46 45.58
C SER A 374 -10.20 17.70 44.51
N ASP A 375 -9.87 17.61 43.21
CA ASP A 375 -10.77 17.99 42.10
C ASP A 375 -11.39 16.78 41.35
N HIS A 376 -11.79 15.75 42.10
CA HIS A 376 -12.45 14.56 41.56
C HIS A 376 -13.95 14.55 41.88
N LYS A 377 -14.80 14.37 40.86
CA LYS A 377 -16.24 14.14 41.05
C LYS A 377 -16.46 12.71 41.51
N VAL A 378 -16.92 12.54 42.75
CA VAL A 378 -17.34 11.23 43.29
C VAL A 378 -18.65 10.82 42.61
N VAL A 379 -18.68 9.64 42.00
CA VAL A 379 -19.86 9.08 41.31
C VAL A 379 -20.41 7.87 42.06
N LEU A 380 -19.53 7.06 42.67
CA LEU A 380 -19.90 6.02 43.62
C LEU A 380 -19.06 6.21 44.88
N ASP A 381 -19.67 6.01 46.04
CA ASP A 381 -19.05 6.19 47.34
C ASP A 381 -19.38 5.01 48.26
N ASN A 382 -18.36 4.18 48.49
CA ASN A 382 -18.34 3.10 49.47
C ASN A 382 -19.50 2.09 49.35
N VAL A 383 -19.82 1.66 48.12
CA VAL A 383 -20.92 0.74 47.86
C VAL A 383 -20.50 -0.70 48.15
N THR A 384 -21.32 -1.43 48.89
CA THR A 384 -21.13 -2.85 49.24
C THR A 384 -22.35 -3.68 48.83
N GLY A 385 -22.15 -4.95 48.51
CA GLY A 385 -23.24 -5.85 48.16
C GLY A 385 -22.78 -7.23 47.72
N ARG A 386 -23.71 -8.18 47.71
CA ARG A 386 -23.44 -9.59 47.39
C ARG A 386 -24.65 -10.24 46.70
N VAL A 387 -24.40 -11.08 45.70
CA VAL A 387 -25.41 -11.88 45.00
C VAL A 387 -24.93 -13.32 44.88
N LEU A 388 -25.76 -14.26 45.35
CA LEU A 388 -25.46 -15.68 45.27
C LEU A 388 -25.95 -16.30 43.95
N PRO A 389 -25.35 -17.43 43.52
CA PRO A 389 -25.96 -18.30 42.52
C PRO A 389 -27.40 -18.61 42.86
N GLY A 390 -28.30 -18.56 41.88
CA GLY A 390 -29.72 -18.81 42.13
C GLY A 390 -30.51 -17.56 42.50
N GLN A 391 -29.85 -16.42 42.71
CA GLN A 391 -30.52 -15.16 43.08
C GLN A 391 -30.50 -14.15 41.93
N MET A 392 -31.58 -13.37 41.87
CA MET A 392 -31.76 -12.24 40.97
C MET A 392 -31.85 -10.93 41.78
N MET A 393 -30.88 -10.03 41.58
CA MET A 393 -30.82 -8.72 42.25
C MET A 393 -31.27 -7.59 41.32
N ALA A 394 -32.13 -6.71 41.81
CA ALA A 394 -32.44 -5.42 41.17
C ALA A 394 -31.68 -4.27 41.84
N ILE A 395 -31.01 -3.46 41.03
CA ILE A 395 -30.43 -2.18 41.42
C ILE A 395 -31.43 -1.08 41.09
N LEU A 396 -31.99 -0.45 42.11
CA LEU A 396 -32.98 0.62 42.03
C LEU A 396 -32.37 1.96 42.44
N GLY A 397 -32.97 3.05 41.99
CA GLY A 397 -32.56 4.41 42.35
C GLY A 397 -32.93 5.43 41.27
N PRO A 398 -32.97 6.72 41.60
CA PRO A 398 -33.28 7.78 40.64
C PRO A 398 -32.23 7.89 39.53
N SER A 399 -32.55 8.65 38.49
CA SER A 399 -31.61 8.98 37.42
C SER A 399 -30.38 9.68 37.99
N GLY A 400 -29.18 9.27 37.57
CA GLY A 400 -27.93 9.80 38.12
C GLY A 400 -27.44 9.18 39.44
N ALA A 401 -28.15 8.23 40.03
CA ALA A 401 -27.75 7.56 41.28
C ALA A 401 -26.49 6.67 41.18
N GLY A 402 -25.94 6.45 39.98
CA GLY A 402 -24.75 5.61 39.77
C GLY A 402 -25.02 4.15 39.37
N LYS A 403 -26.28 3.76 39.10
CA LYS A 403 -26.69 2.39 38.73
C LYS A 403 -25.87 1.78 37.59
N THR A 404 -25.92 2.38 36.40
CA THR A 404 -25.15 1.96 35.22
C THR A 404 -23.65 1.95 35.51
N THR A 405 -23.15 2.94 36.25
CA THR A 405 -21.74 3.00 36.63
C THR A 405 -21.31 1.81 37.48
N LEU A 406 -22.13 1.41 38.46
CA LEU A 406 -21.85 0.24 39.28
C LEU A 406 -21.86 -1.04 38.45
N ILE A 407 -22.87 -1.25 37.60
CA ILE A 407 -22.94 -2.46 36.75
C ILE A 407 -21.75 -2.56 35.81
N GLU A 408 -21.33 -1.46 35.19
CA GLU A 408 -20.18 -1.46 34.30
C GLU A 408 -18.86 -1.74 35.04
N ILE A 409 -18.71 -1.26 36.28
CA ILE A 409 -17.57 -1.57 37.13
C ILE A 409 -17.58 -3.06 37.53
N LEU A 410 -18.74 -3.62 37.90
CA LEU A 410 -18.90 -5.04 38.20
C LEU A 410 -18.61 -5.92 36.97
N ALA A 411 -18.90 -5.43 35.76
CA ALA A 411 -18.56 -6.09 34.51
C ALA A 411 -17.06 -6.02 34.15
N GLY A 412 -16.25 -5.31 34.95
CA GLY A 412 -14.83 -5.12 34.69
C GLY A 412 -14.55 -4.19 33.50
N LYS A 413 -15.47 -3.29 33.15
CA LYS A 413 -15.25 -2.31 32.09
C LYS A 413 -14.29 -1.23 32.54
N SER A 414 -13.34 -0.90 31.67
CA SER A 414 -12.40 0.19 31.89
C SER A 414 -13.06 1.54 31.67
N LYS A 415 -13.10 2.38 32.70
CA LYS A 415 -13.54 3.77 32.62
C LYS A 415 -12.36 4.72 32.84
N THR A 416 -12.52 5.97 32.44
CA THR A 416 -11.48 7.01 32.59
C THR A 416 -11.22 7.43 34.04
N GLY A 417 -12.12 7.10 34.96
CA GLY A 417 -12.00 7.41 36.38
C GLY A 417 -11.17 6.38 37.18
N HIS A 418 -11.00 6.66 38.46
CA HIS A 418 -10.31 5.79 39.41
C HIS A 418 -11.34 4.99 40.22
N THR A 419 -11.20 3.67 40.25
CA THR A 419 -12.04 2.78 41.07
C THR A 419 -11.25 2.33 42.30
N THR A 420 -11.84 2.43 43.49
CA THR A 420 -11.32 1.84 44.75
C THR A 420 -12.24 0.73 45.23
N GLY A 421 -11.78 -0.07 46.19
CA GLY A 421 -12.54 -1.20 46.74
C GLY A 421 -12.13 -2.55 46.15
N LYS A 422 -12.86 -3.60 46.52
CA LYS A 422 -12.55 -4.99 46.13
C LYS A 422 -13.78 -5.67 45.54
N ILE A 423 -13.64 -6.21 44.33
CA ILE A 423 -14.64 -7.09 43.70
C ILE A 423 -14.08 -8.51 43.75
N THR A 424 -14.82 -9.41 44.37
CA THR A 424 -14.45 -10.80 44.54
C THR A 424 -15.49 -11.71 43.90
N PHE A 425 -14.98 -12.72 43.21
CA PHE A 425 -15.76 -13.82 42.67
C PHE A 425 -15.26 -15.09 43.39
N PRO A 426 -15.90 -15.49 44.50
CA PRO A 426 -15.48 -16.65 45.29
C PRO A 426 -15.68 -17.92 44.44
N SER A 427 -14.65 -18.32 43.71
CA SER A 427 -14.68 -19.52 42.86
C SER A 427 -13.30 -20.16 42.72
N SER A 428 -13.32 -21.45 42.41
CA SER A 428 -12.19 -22.38 42.44
C SER A 428 -11.20 -22.17 41.28
N GLY A 429 -10.37 -21.12 41.35
CA GLY A 429 -9.10 -21.02 40.62
C GLY A 429 -9.14 -20.54 39.15
N ALA A 430 -10.30 -20.39 38.52
CA ALA A 430 -10.44 -19.83 37.17
C ALA A 430 -11.10 -18.44 37.19
N ALA A 431 -10.73 -17.56 36.25
CA ALA A 431 -11.37 -16.25 36.11
C ALA A 431 -12.86 -16.43 35.72
N PRO A 432 -13.78 -15.71 36.39
CA PRO A 432 -15.23 -15.84 36.17
C PRO A 432 -15.61 -15.29 34.79
N ARG A 433 -16.59 -15.92 34.15
CA ARG A 433 -17.13 -15.46 32.86
C ARG A 433 -18.33 -14.59 33.12
N VAL A 434 -18.14 -13.27 33.04
CA VAL A 434 -19.20 -12.28 33.21
C VAL A 434 -19.86 -12.00 31.86
N GLY A 435 -21.17 -12.22 31.78
CA GLY A 435 -21.99 -11.77 30.65
C GLY A 435 -22.53 -10.37 30.94
N PHE A 436 -22.39 -9.44 30.00
CA PHE A 436 -22.86 -8.06 30.15
C PHE A 436 -23.80 -7.69 29.01
N VAL A 437 -25.04 -7.33 29.34
CA VAL A 437 -26.05 -6.85 28.39
C VAL A 437 -26.15 -5.32 28.51
N PRO A 438 -25.70 -4.55 27.49
CA PRO A 438 -25.79 -3.09 27.50
C PRO A 438 -27.24 -2.59 27.46
N GLN A 439 -27.45 -1.30 27.77
CA GLN A 439 -28.76 -0.65 27.64
C GLN A 439 -29.27 -0.67 26.19
N GLN A 440 -28.42 -0.35 25.20
CA GLN A 440 -28.79 -0.33 23.78
C GLN A 440 -28.52 -1.67 23.08
N ASP A 441 -29.54 -2.18 22.38
CA ASP A 441 -29.45 -3.43 21.64
C ASP A 441 -28.89 -3.21 20.23
N ILE A 442 -27.55 -3.17 20.11
CA ILE A 442 -26.88 -3.05 18.82
C ILE A 442 -26.69 -4.44 18.21
N LEU A 443 -27.48 -4.80 17.19
CA LEU A 443 -27.49 -6.12 16.55
C LEU A 443 -27.27 -6.00 15.03
N PRO A 444 -26.76 -7.05 14.37
CA PRO A 444 -26.59 -7.05 12.91
C PRO A 444 -27.94 -7.18 12.19
N PRO A 445 -28.40 -6.16 11.44
CA PRO A 445 -29.78 -6.11 10.94
C PRO A 445 -30.10 -7.15 9.86
N MET A 446 -29.10 -7.52 9.04
CA MET A 446 -29.26 -8.45 7.90
C MET A 446 -29.19 -9.94 8.29
N LEU A 447 -28.88 -10.25 9.55
CA LEU A 447 -28.84 -11.63 10.06
C LEU A 447 -30.20 -12.02 10.64
N THR A 448 -30.46 -13.32 10.64
CA THR A 448 -31.57 -13.91 11.40
C THR A 448 -31.21 -14.08 12.87
N VAL A 449 -32.21 -14.25 13.73
CA VAL A 449 -32.01 -14.50 15.17
C VAL A 449 -31.09 -15.70 15.40
N HIS A 450 -31.38 -16.83 14.73
CA HIS A 450 -30.57 -18.03 14.81
C HIS A 450 -29.13 -17.81 14.33
N GLU A 451 -28.93 -17.08 13.23
CA GLU A 451 -27.58 -16.79 12.72
C GLU A 451 -26.76 -15.89 13.65
N ALA A 452 -27.39 -14.90 14.29
CA ALA A 452 -26.72 -14.02 15.24
C ALA A 452 -26.27 -14.78 16.49
N LEU A 453 -27.13 -15.66 17.03
CA LEU A 453 -26.79 -16.52 18.17
C LEU A 453 -25.71 -17.55 17.80
N LEU A 454 -25.80 -18.16 16.63
CA LEU A 454 -24.78 -19.10 16.13
C LEU A 454 -23.43 -18.42 15.87
N PHE A 455 -23.45 -17.17 15.41
CA PHE A 455 -22.24 -16.36 15.27
C PHE A 455 -21.56 -16.14 16.63
N SER A 456 -22.31 -15.77 17.67
CA SER A 456 -21.82 -15.68 19.05
C SER A 456 -21.27 -17.03 19.54
N ALA A 457 -22.01 -18.12 19.32
CA ALA A 457 -21.62 -19.48 19.73
C ALA A 457 -20.27 -19.89 19.15
N ARG A 458 -20.06 -19.67 17.85
CA ARG A 458 -18.82 -20.08 17.16
C ARG A 458 -17.58 -19.34 17.66
N LEU A 459 -17.73 -18.10 18.12
CA LEU A 459 -16.64 -17.23 18.56
C LEU A 459 -16.36 -17.27 20.07
N ARG A 460 -17.41 -17.47 20.89
CA ARG A 460 -17.30 -17.44 22.35
C ARG A 460 -17.17 -18.82 22.99
N LEU A 461 -17.64 -19.87 22.32
CA LEU A 461 -17.41 -21.23 22.79
C LEU A 461 -16.04 -21.73 22.30
N PRO A 462 -15.31 -22.50 23.12
CA PRO A 462 -14.05 -23.11 22.73
C PRO A 462 -14.11 -23.84 21.37
N GLU A 463 -13.00 -23.86 20.63
CA GLU A 463 -12.94 -24.48 19.30
C GLU A 463 -13.04 -26.00 19.29
N ASN A 464 -12.73 -26.64 20.41
CA ASN A 464 -12.84 -28.09 20.56
C ASN A 464 -14.29 -28.57 20.67
N VAL A 465 -15.24 -27.68 20.97
CA VAL A 465 -16.68 -28.00 20.95
C VAL A 465 -17.12 -28.17 19.49
N PRO A 466 -17.69 -29.32 19.10
CA PRO A 466 -18.13 -29.56 17.73
C PRO A 466 -19.28 -28.62 17.34
N ASP A 467 -19.37 -28.27 16.05
CA ASP A 467 -20.38 -27.32 15.57
C ASP A 467 -21.82 -27.82 15.80
N SER A 468 -22.04 -29.15 15.84
CA SER A 468 -23.32 -29.76 16.19
C SER A 468 -23.77 -29.47 17.63
N GLU A 469 -22.85 -29.50 18.58
CA GLU A 469 -23.14 -29.16 19.98
C GLU A 469 -23.35 -27.64 20.14
N LYS A 470 -22.60 -26.82 19.36
CA LYS A 470 -22.84 -25.37 19.30
C LYS A 470 -24.23 -25.05 18.77
N LEU A 471 -24.71 -25.77 17.74
CA LEU A 471 -26.05 -25.64 17.18
C LEU A 471 -27.13 -26.06 18.18
N ALA A 472 -27.01 -27.26 18.78
CA ALA A 472 -27.96 -27.74 19.78
C ALA A 472 -28.10 -26.76 20.95
N ARG A 473 -26.99 -26.12 21.33
CA ARG A 473 -26.98 -25.10 22.36
C ARG A 473 -27.69 -23.81 21.96
N VAL A 474 -27.52 -23.36 20.72
CA VAL A 474 -28.24 -22.19 20.21
C VAL A 474 -29.75 -22.45 20.24
N ASP A 475 -30.15 -23.67 19.87
CA ASP A 475 -31.56 -24.08 19.89
C ASP A 475 -32.13 -24.08 21.33
N ASP A 476 -31.39 -24.62 22.32
CA ASP A 476 -31.79 -24.53 23.75
C ASP A 476 -31.96 -23.08 24.23
N VAL A 477 -31.07 -22.17 23.81
CA VAL A 477 -31.16 -20.75 24.17
C VAL A 477 -32.38 -20.08 23.52
N ILE A 478 -32.68 -20.40 22.26
CA ILE A 478 -33.87 -19.90 21.55
C ILE A 478 -35.16 -20.37 22.24
N ASP A 479 -35.19 -21.63 22.66
CA ASP A 479 -36.31 -22.22 23.40
C ASP A 479 -36.50 -21.52 24.74
N LYS A 480 -35.44 -21.39 25.55
CA LYS A 480 -35.46 -20.72 26.87
C LYS A 480 -35.90 -19.26 26.80
N LEU A 481 -35.58 -18.56 25.72
CA LEU A 481 -35.98 -17.17 25.50
C LEU A 481 -37.38 -17.02 24.87
N GLY A 482 -38.01 -18.12 24.46
CA GLY A 482 -39.28 -18.11 23.75
C GLY A 482 -39.20 -17.37 22.41
N LEU A 483 -38.14 -17.61 21.65
CA LEU A 483 -37.84 -16.97 20.36
C LEU A 483 -38.10 -17.88 19.14
N ASN A 484 -38.69 -19.06 19.33
CA ASN A 484 -38.95 -20.02 18.25
C ASN A 484 -39.72 -19.45 17.05
N ALA A 485 -40.74 -18.64 17.30
CA ALA A 485 -41.55 -18.04 16.24
C ALA A 485 -40.76 -17.09 15.33
N VAL A 486 -39.65 -16.52 15.82
CA VAL A 486 -38.79 -15.55 15.12
C VAL A 486 -37.40 -16.08 14.82
N ARG A 487 -37.16 -17.40 14.97
CA ARG A 487 -35.86 -18.07 14.79
C ARG A 487 -35.16 -17.66 13.48
N ASP A 488 -35.87 -17.78 12.37
CA ASP A 488 -35.35 -17.53 11.02
C ASP A 488 -35.79 -16.17 10.45
N VAL A 489 -36.32 -15.29 11.31
CA VAL A 489 -36.69 -13.92 10.95
C VAL A 489 -35.47 -13.01 11.07
N ARG A 490 -35.32 -12.07 10.12
CA ARG A 490 -34.25 -11.06 10.14
C ARG A 490 -34.47 -10.07 11.28
N ILE A 491 -33.39 -9.66 11.93
CA ILE A 491 -33.44 -8.73 13.06
C ILE A 491 -33.99 -7.36 12.62
N GLY A 492 -33.52 -6.83 11.48
CA GLY A 492 -33.93 -5.52 10.96
C GLY A 492 -33.19 -4.35 11.60
N ASP A 493 -33.33 -3.17 10.99
CA ASP A 493 -32.66 -1.90 11.34
C ASP A 493 -33.65 -0.80 11.75
N GLY A 494 -34.93 -1.13 11.93
CA GLY A 494 -36.00 -0.18 12.24
C GLY A 494 -36.64 0.46 11.01
N GLU A 495 -35.92 0.60 9.90
CA GLU A 495 -36.47 1.04 8.61
C GLU A 495 -37.12 -0.12 7.85
N LYS A 496 -36.47 -1.28 7.86
CA LYS A 496 -37.01 -2.52 7.30
C LYS A 496 -37.67 -3.34 8.40
N ARG A 497 -38.87 -3.86 8.12
CA ARG A 497 -39.64 -4.68 9.06
C ARG A 497 -38.78 -5.85 9.58
N GLY A 498 -38.54 -5.87 10.88
CA GLY A 498 -37.76 -6.88 11.60
C GLY A 498 -38.53 -7.46 12.78
N ILE A 499 -37.78 -7.89 13.80
CA ILE A 499 -38.35 -8.37 15.07
C ILE A 499 -38.82 -7.20 15.97
N SER A 500 -39.71 -7.47 16.92
CA SER A 500 -40.16 -6.45 17.88
C SER A 500 -39.07 -6.05 18.87
N GLY A 501 -39.19 -4.87 19.50
CA GLY A 501 -38.21 -4.41 20.51
C GLY A 501 -38.03 -5.38 21.68
N GLY A 502 -39.11 -6.01 22.17
CA GLY A 502 -39.04 -7.02 23.22
C GLY A 502 -38.40 -8.34 22.79
N GLU A 503 -38.51 -8.71 21.51
CA GLU A 503 -37.76 -9.83 20.93
C GLU A 503 -36.29 -9.48 20.76
N MET A 504 -35.99 -8.27 20.27
CA MET A 504 -34.63 -7.75 20.12
C MET A 504 -33.88 -7.78 21.45
N ARG A 505 -34.55 -7.38 22.54
CA ARG A 505 -33.96 -7.43 23.89
C ARG A 505 -33.62 -8.85 24.32
N ARG A 506 -34.53 -9.81 24.07
CA ARG A 506 -34.29 -11.23 24.37
C ARG A 506 -33.17 -11.81 23.52
N VAL A 507 -33.03 -11.43 22.25
CA VAL A 507 -31.88 -11.82 21.40
C VAL A 507 -30.57 -11.28 21.99
N SER A 508 -30.55 -10.03 22.45
CA SER A 508 -29.39 -9.41 23.09
C SER A 508 -28.95 -10.16 24.36
N ILE A 509 -29.91 -10.61 25.17
CA ILE A 509 -29.66 -11.49 26.32
C ILE A 509 -29.13 -12.85 25.85
N GLY A 510 -29.74 -13.45 24.82
CA GLY A 510 -29.32 -14.73 24.24
C GLY A 510 -27.87 -14.73 23.75
N LEU A 511 -27.40 -13.63 23.14
CA LEU A 511 -26.01 -13.48 22.71
C LEU A 511 -25.01 -13.65 23.86
N GLU A 512 -25.39 -13.28 25.09
CA GLU A 512 -24.59 -13.48 26.31
C GLU A 512 -24.76 -14.89 26.89
N LEU A 513 -25.98 -15.43 26.90
CA LEU A 513 -26.28 -16.76 27.46
C LEU A 513 -25.64 -17.92 26.72
N VAL A 514 -25.44 -17.78 25.41
CA VAL A 514 -24.74 -18.77 24.57
C VAL A 514 -23.34 -19.09 25.11
N ALA A 515 -22.69 -18.17 25.81
CA ALA A 515 -21.36 -18.39 26.40
C ALA A 515 -21.37 -19.10 27.78
N ARG A 516 -22.54 -19.39 28.36
CA ARG A 516 -22.70 -19.99 29.71
C ARG A 516 -22.04 -19.08 30.77
N PRO A 517 -22.43 -17.79 30.90
CA PRO A 517 -21.80 -16.90 31.87
C PRO A 517 -22.06 -17.39 33.30
N ASP A 518 -21.10 -17.20 34.19
CA ASP A 518 -21.25 -17.54 35.62
C ASP A 518 -22.07 -16.46 36.35
N VAL A 519 -22.01 -15.23 35.82
CA VAL A 519 -22.70 -14.03 36.30
C VAL A 519 -23.26 -13.29 35.10
N LEU A 520 -24.54 -12.92 35.15
CA LEU A 520 -25.19 -12.12 34.13
C LEU A 520 -25.53 -10.72 34.68
N LEU A 521 -24.94 -9.70 34.08
CA LEU A 521 -25.15 -8.30 34.40
C LEU A 521 -25.95 -7.63 33.28
N LEU A 522 -27.05 -6.95 33.62
CA LEU A 522 -27.91 -6.29 32.65
C LEU A 522 -28.13 -4.83 33.01
N ASP A 523 -27.87 -3.94 32.06
CA ASP A 523 -28.18 -2.52 32.23
C ASP A 523 -29.54 -2.21 31.63
N GLU A 524 -30.51 -1.83 32.48
CA GLU A 524 -31.88 -1.45 32.15
C GLU A 524 -32.61 -2.41 31.18
N PRO A 525 -32.74 -3.71 31.50
CA PRO A 525 -33.30 -4.70 30.59
C PRO A 525 -34.77 -4.56 30.24
N THR A 526 -35.52 -3.74 30.97
CA THR A 526 -36.95 -3.49 30.75
C THR A 526 -37.26 -2.10 30.21
N SER A 527 -36.24 -1.27 29.99
CA SER A 527 -36.42 0.11 29.50
C SER A 527 -36.85 0.12 28.03
N GLY A 528 -37.79 1.00 27.68
CA GLY A 528 -38.34 1.11 26.32
C GLY A 528 -39.28 -0.03 25.90
N LEU A 529 -39.63 -0.96 26.80
CA LEU A 529 -40.59 -2.04 26.56
C LEU A 529 -41.96 -1.73 27.17
N ASP A 530 -43.02 -2.23 26.54
CA ASP A 530 -44.34 -2.27 27.16
C ASP A 530 -44.35 -3.22 28.37
N SER A 531 -45.30 -3.04 29.28
CA SER A 531 -45.37 -3.79 30.53
C SER A 531 -45.47 -5.32 30.34
N VAL A 532 -46.11 -5.77 29.25
CA VAL A 532 -46.23 -7.20 28.94
C VAL A 532 -44.90 -7.77 28.46
N SER A 533 -44.20 -7.07 27.56
CA SER A 533 -42.88 -7.47 27.09
C SER A 533 -41.82 -7.40 28.19
N ALA A 534 -41.82 -6.36 29.01
CA ALA A 534 -40.93 -6.24 30.18
C ALA A 534 -41.11 -7.41 31.15
N ARG A 535 -42.36 -7.81 31.43
CA ARG A 535 -42.65 -8.99 32.25
C ARG A 535 -42.13 -10.29 31.63
N LYS A 536 -42.30 -10.48 30.31
CA LYS A 536 -41.75 -11.66 29.61
C LYS A 536 -40.24 -11.74 29.76
N VAL A 537 -39.53 -10.62 29.59
CA VAL A 537 -38.06 -10.54 29.77
C VAL A 537 -37.68 -10.90 31.22
N ALA A 538 -38.36 -10.32 32.21
CA ALA A 538 -38.09 -10.59 33.61
C ALA A 538 -38.34 -12.06 34.01
N ASN A 539 -39.41 -12.68 33.49
CA ASN A 539 -39.70 -14.09 33.73
C ASN A 539 -38.59 -14.99 33.17
N VAL A 540 -38.05 -14.66 31.99
CA VAL A 540 -36.90 -15.39 31.43
C VAL A 540 -35.67 -15.22 32.33
N LEU A 541 -35.35 -14.00 32.76
CA LEU A 541 -34.22 -13.76 33.67
C LEU A 541 -34.37 -14.50 35.00
N ARG A 542 -35.59 -14.54 35.56
CA ARG A 542 -35.88 -15.29 36.77
C ARG A 542 -35.72 -16.80 36.57
N ALA A 543 -36.21 -17.34 35.45
CA ALA A 543 -36.04 -18.75 35.11
C ALA A 543 -34.57 -19.12 34.91
N LEU A 544 -33.75 -18.23 34.36
CA LEU A 544 -32.30 -18.43 34.21
C LEU A 544 -31.56 -18.35 35.55
N ALA A 545 -31.97 -17.45 36.43
CA ALA A 545 -31.39 -17.37 37.77
C ALA A 545 -31.66 -18.66 38.56
N HIS A 546 -32.90 -19.13 38.56
CA HIS A 546 -33.39 -20.28 39.32
C HIS A 546 -33.27 -21.63 38.59
N ASP A 547 -32.45 -21.71 37.54
CA ASP A 547 -32.21 -22.97 36.81
C ASP A 547 -31.58 -24.00 37.76
N GLN A 548 -32.15 -25.20 37.86
CA GLN A 548 -31.72 -26.24 38.79
C GLN A 548 -30.36 -26.84 38.38
N ASP A 549 -30.11 -26.92 37.07
CA ASP A 549 -28.89 -27.52 36.54
C ASP A 549 -27.72 -26.54 36.56
N ASN A 550 -27.98 -25.26 36.29
CA ASN A 550 -26.96 -24.21 36.18
C ASN A 550 -27.43 -22.87 36.76
N PRO A 551 -27.48 -22.73 38.10
CA PRO A 551 -27.93 -21.49 38.73
C PRO A 551 -26.97 -20.35 38.40
N THR A 552 -27.52 -19.26 37.86
CA THR A 552 -26.75 -18.08 37.42
C THR A 552 -27.04 -16.90 38.34
N ALA A 553 -26.01 -16.18 38.79
CA ALA A 553 -26.22 -14.93 39.52
C ALA A 553 -26.63 -13.83 38.53
N VAL A 554 -27.81 -13.23 38.71
CA VAL A 554 -28.34 -12.19 37.80
C VAL A 554 -28.41 -10.86 38.53
N VAL A 555 -27.83 -9.81 37.95
CA VAL A 555 -27.92 -8.42 38.45
C VAL A 555 -28.44 -7.52 37.35
N ALA A 556 -29.53 -6.81 37.62
CA ALA A 556 -30.13 -5.89 36.66
C ALA A 556 -30.33 -4.49 37.26
N SER A 557 -29.95 -3.43 36.55
CA SER A 557 -30.44 -2.08 36.88
C SER A 557 -31.86 -1.94 36.37
N ILE A 558 -32.77 -1.48 37.21
CA ILE A 558 -34.18 -1.33 36.84
C ILE A 558 -34.60 0.11 37.11
N HIS A 559 -35.27 0.71 36.13
CA HIS A 559 -35.88 2.03 36.24
C HIS A 559 -37.40 1.85 36.36
N GLN A 560 -37.98 2.38 37.44
CA GLN A 560 -39.44 2.40 37.70
C GLN A 560 -40.17 1.08 37.37
N PRO A 561 -39.92 -0.03 38.11
CA PRO A 561 -40.61 -1.28 37.86
C PRO A 561 -42.06 -1.23 38.32
N SER A 562 -42.94 -1.91 37.58
CA SER A 562 -44.29 -2.21 38.07
C SER A 562 -44.21 -3.10 39.31
N SER A 563 -45.23 -3.04 40.17
CA SER A 563 -45.32 -3.85 41.39
C SER A 563 -45.08 -5.34 41.14
N HIS A 564 -45.70 -5.87 40.07
CA HIS A 564 -45.52 -7.27 39.69
C HIS A 564 -44.08 -7.61 39.30
N LEU A 565 -43.40 -6.72 38.56
CA LEU A 565 -42.00 -6.90 38.19
C LEU A 565 -41.09 -6.83 39.43
N TYR A 566 -41.34 -5.88 40.34
CA TYR A 566 -40.58 -5.73 41.57
C TYR A 566 -40.55 -7.01 42.42
N HIS A 567 -41.69 -7.70 42.53
CA HIS A 567 -41.79 -8.95 43.29
C HIS A 567 -41.09 -10.16 42.64
N THR A 568 -40.52 -10.02 41.44
CA THR A 568 -39.73 -11.10 40.82
C THR A 568 -38.27 -11.14 41.28
N PHE A 569 -37.77 -10.08 41.94
CA PHE A 569 -36.39 -9.97 42.40
C PHE A 569 -36.22 -10.51 43.83
N ASP A 570 -35.18 -11.31 44.05
CA ASP A 570 -34.86 -11.91 45.35
C ASP A 570 -34.11 -10.95 46.27
N GLN A 571 -33.31 -10.05 45.67
CA GLN A 571 -32.50 -9.05 46.36
C GLN A 571 -32.71 -7.67 45.73
N ILE A 572 -32.66 -6.63 46.56
CA ILE A 572 -32.77 -5.23 46.15
C ILE A 572 -31.57 -4.45 46.68
N LEU A 573 -30.92 -3.70 45.78
CA LEU A 573 -29.93 -2.68 46.11
C LEU A 573 -30.51 -1.31 45.76
N LEU A 574 -30.80 -0.48 46.75
CA LEU A 574 -31.28 0.88 46.55
C LEU A 574 -30.11 1.87 46.59
N LEU A 575 -29.87 2.57 45.47
CA LEU A 575 -28.82 3.57 45.34
C LEU A 575 -29.42 4.99 45.32
N SER A 576 -28.77 5.91 46.01
CA SER A 576 -29.02 7.35 45.90
C SER A 576 -27.70 8.12 45.97
N HIS A 577 -27.53 9.10 45.06
CA HIS A 577 -26.31 9.92 44.97
C HIS A 577 -24.97 9.15 45.05
N GLY A 578 -24.91 7.94 44.47
CA GLY A 578 -23.71 7.12 44.47
C GLY A 578 -23.46 6.28 45.72
N ARG A 579 -24.36 6.33 46.72
CA ARG A 579 -24.31 5.55 47.97
C ARG A 579 -25.42 4.51 48.01
N ALA A 580 -25.18 3.41 48.73
CA ALA A 580 -26.22 2.41 49.00
C ALA A 580 -27.04 2.81 50.22
N LEU A 581 -28.35 2.97 50.04
CA LEU A 581 -29.32 3.19 51.12
C LEU A 581 -29.81 1.87 51.72
N TYR A 582 -29.92 0.83 50.90
CA TYR A 582 -30.36 -0.49 51.31
C TYR A 582 -29.72 -1.56 50.42
N SER A 583 -29.31 -2.69 51.01
CA SER A 583 -28.86 -3.89 50.29
C SER A 583 -29.35 -5.12 51.05
N GLY A 584 -30.28 -5.88 50.48
CA GLY A 584 -30.84 -7.05 51.15
C GLY A 584 -32.02 -7.70 50.42
N PRO A 585 -32.79 -8.56 51.12
CA PRO A 585 -33.94 -9.26 50.55
C PRO A 585 -34.99 -8.32 49.93
N GLY A 586 -35.59 -8.75 48.83
CA GLY A 586 -36.71 -8.05 48.19
C GLY A 586 -38.04 -8.20 48.92
N GLY A 587 -39.13 -7.92 48.20
CA GLY A 587 -40.49 -7.99 48.76
C GLY A 587 -40.82 -6.79 49.65
N SER A 588 -41.47 -7.01 50.79
CA SER A 588 -41.83 -5.93 51.73
C SER A 588 -40.70 -5.55 52.71
N ALA A 589 -39.58 -6.30 52.71
CA ALA A 589 -38.48 -6.09 53.66
C ALA A 589 -37.84 -4.69 53.55
N PRO A 590 -37.61 -4.11 52.36
CA PRO A 590 -37.08 -2.75 52.25
C PRO A 590 -38.05 -1.69 52.79
N ALA A 591 -39.36 -1.85 52.55
CA ALA A 591 -40.37 -0.94 53.10
C ALA A 591 -40.43 -0.99 54.63
N GLN A 592 -40.31 -2.19 55.22
CA GLN A 592 -40.23 -2.36 56.67
C GLN A 592 -38.95 -1.73 57.25
N HIS A 593 -37.82 -1.85 56.54
CA HIS A 593 -36.57 -1.22 56.96
C HIS A 593 -36.69 0.31 57.06
N PHE A 594 -37.19 0.98 56.03
CA PHE A 594 -37.38 2.43 56.05
C PHE A 594 -38.51 2.88 56.98
N SER A 595 -39.56 2.08 57.13
CA SER A 595 -40.62 2.33 58.12
C SER A 595 -40.11 2.28 59.56
N SER A 596 -39.20 1.36 59.88
CA SER A 596 -38.53 1.31 61.19
C SER A 596 -37.64 2.52 61.47
N GLN A 597 -37.19 3.21 60.41
CA GLN A 597 -36.39 4.44 60.47
C GLN A 597 -37.25 5.72 60.47
N GLY A 598 -38.58 5.59 60.55
CA GLY A 598 -39.50 6.73 60.67
C GLY A 598 -40.09 7.25 59.35
N ILE A 599 -39.86 6.58 58.22
CA ILE A 599 -40.46 6.96 56.92
C ILE A 599 -41.78 6.20 56.72
N ALA A 600 -42.91 6.90 56.77
CA ALA A 600 -44.22 6.26 56.64
C ALA A 600 -44.40 5.55 55.29
N TYR A 601 -44.85 4.29 55.31
CA TYR A 601 -45.28 3.54 54.14
C TYR A 601 -46.80 3.36 54.20
N HIS A 602 -47.50 3.71 53.13
CA HIS A 602 -48.94 3.52 53.01
C HIS A 602 -49.27 2.15 52.40
N GLU A 603 -50.11 1.36 53.07
CA GLU A 603 -50.57 0.09 52.54
C GLU A 603 -51.29 0.28 51.19
N GLY A 604 -50.90 -0.53 50.19
CA GLY A 604 -51.44 -0.45 48.82
C GLY A 604 -50.64 0.44 47.87
N TYR A 605 -49.68 1.24 48.35
CA TYR A 605 -48.76 1.97 47.49
C TYR A 605 -47.71 1.01 46.90
N ASN A 606 -47.27 1.24 45.66
CA ASN A 606 -46.28 0.38 45.03
C ASN A 606 -44.94 0.52 45.77
N VAL A 607 -44.44 -0.59 46.33
CA VAL A 607 -43.18 -0.62 47.09
C VAL A 607 -42.02 -0.08 46.25
N ALA A 608 -41.98 -0.37 44.94
CA ALA A 608 -40.92 0.14 44.08
C ALA A 608 -40.94 1.67 43.96
N ASP A 609 -42.13 2.26 43.82
CA ASP A 609 -42.31 3.71 43.71
C ASP A 609 -41.98 4.38 45.05
N TYR A 610 -42.43 3.81 46.16
CA TYR A 610 -42.02 4.23 47.51
C TYR A 610 -40.50 4.29 47.68
N LEU A 611 -39.78 3.24 47.27
CA LEU A 611 -38.32 3.20 47.39
C LEU A 611 -37.64 4.26 46.51
N LEU A 612 -38.21 4.55 45.33
CA LEU A 612 -37.69 5.60 44.45
C LEU A 612 -37.98 7.00 44.99
N ASP A 613 -39.13 7.22 45.64
CA ASP A 613 -39.46 8.47 46.32
C ASP A 613 -38.46 8.72 47.46
N VAL A 614 -38.22 7.72 48.30
CA VAL A 614 -37.21 7.77 49.39
C VAL A 614 -35.81 8.01 48.85
N ALA A 615 -35.43 7.36 47.75
CA ALA A 615 -34.10 7.53 47.16
C ALA A 615 -33.92 8.88 46.43
N SER A 616 -35.00 9.56 46.04
CA SER A 616 -34.94 10.84 45.35
C SER A 616 -34.69 12.00 46.31
N ASP A 617 -35.22 11.93 47.54
CA ASP A 617 -34.96 12.89 48.61
C ASP A 617 -34.69 12.15 49.94
N PRO A 618 -33.52 11.51 50.10
CA PRO A 618 -33.22 10.72 51.28
C PRO A 618 -33.01 11.64 52.49
N PRO A 619 -33.76 11.49 53.60
CA PRO A 619 -33.49 12.24 54.81
C PRO A 619 -32.09 11.90 55.35
N VAL A 620 -31.41 12.93 55.88
CA VAL A 620 -30.00 12.88 56.29
C VAL A 620 -29.70 11.76 57.29
N SER A 621 -30.70 11.31 58.06
CA SER A 621 -30.61 10.23 59.04
C SER A 621 -30.37 8.83 58.47
N ILE A 622 -30.58 8.60 57.17
CA ILE A 622 -30.47 7.27 56.56
C ILE A 622 -29.05 6.98 56.03
N PHE A 623 -28.21 8.00 55.90
CA PHE A 623 -26.82 7.75 55.53
C PHE A 623 -26.11 7.09 56.72
N PRO A 624 -25.44 5.94 56.52
CA PRO A 624 -24.65 5.33 57.59
C PRO A 624 -23.57 6.33 58.04
N MET A 625 -23.77 6.92 59.22
CA MET A 625 -22.88 7.89 59.82
C MET A 625 -21.68 7.12 60.38
N SER A 626 -20.51 7.22 59.75
CA SER A 626 -19.27 6.72 60.32
C SER A 626 -18.81 7.67 61.42
N THR A 627 -19.28 7.49 62.65
CA THR A 627 -18.66 8.08 63.84
C THR A 627 -17.52 7.17 64.31
N PRO A 628 -16.31 7.70 64.59
CA PRO A 628 -15.30 6.96 65.31
C PRO A 628 -15.69 6.99 66.80
N ASP A 629 -16.20 5.89 67.34
CA ASP A 629 -16.48 5.79 68.77
C ASP A 629 -15.16 5.64 69.57
N PRO A 630 -14.85 6.57 70.50
CA PRO A 630 -13.94 6.30 71.59
C PRO A 630 -14.72 5.69 72.77
N ALA A 631 -14.19 4.58 73.28
CA ALA A 631 -14.52 3.96 74.57
C ALA A 631 -15.89 3.25 74.69
N ALA A 632 -15.87 1.93 74.45
CA ALA A 632 -16.60 0.98 75.29
C ALA A 632 -15.87 -0.37 75.31
N THR A 633 -15.11 -0.56 76.40
CA THR A 633 -14.56 -1.81 76.92
C THR A 633 -15.63 -2.90 76.97
N LEU A 634 -15.33 -4.12 76.53
CA LEU A 634 -15.56 -5.39 77.27
C LEU A 634 -15.10 -6.61 76.44
N THR A 635 -14.13 -7.28 77.04
CA THR A 635 -13.43 -8.56 76.79
C THR A 635 -14.16 -9.69 76.02
N PRO A 636 -13.40 -10.53 75.27
CA PRO A 636 -13.90 -11.76 74.63
C PRO A 636 -13.84 -12.99 75.57
N PRO A 637 -14.73 -13.99 75.45
CA PRO A 637 -14.57 -15.25 76.16
C PRO A 637 -13.65 -16.22 75.40
N THR A 638 -12.66 -16.72 76.12
CA THR A 638 -11.68 -17.75 75.75
C THR A 638 -12.32 -19.16 75.71
N PRO A 639 -11.92 -20.06 74.80
CA PRO A 639 -12.22 -21.49 74.90
C PRO A 639 -11.21 -22.22 75.83
N PRO A 640 -11.58 -23.33 76.51
CA PRO A 640 -10.70 -23.99 77.47
C PRO A 640 -9.87 -25.14 76.87
N ASN A 641 -8.75 -25.39 77.57
CA ASN A 641 -7.98 -26.63 77.71
C ASN A 641 -6.71 -26.82 76.86
N ALA A 642 -5.61 -26.34 77.46
CA ALA A 642 -4.52 -27.15 78.04
C ALA A 642 -3.89 -28.26 77.18
N SER A 643 -2.60 -28.10 76.87
CA SER A 643 -1.51 -28.87 77.52
C SER A 643 -0.10 -28.48 77.02
N ARG A 644 0.70 -27.98 77.99
CA ARG A 644 2.12 -28.24 78.33
C ARG A 644 3.27 -28.23 77.28
N SER A 645 4.40 -27.76 77.85
CA SER A 645 5.83 -27.90 77.53
C SER A 645 6.37 -27.10 76.33
N ALA A 646 7.34 -26.19 76.39
CA ALA A 646 8.53 -25.89 77.21
C ALA A 646 9.82 -26.02 76.36
N GLN A 647 10.83 -25.18 76.70
CA GLN A 647 12.24 -25.12 76.23
C GLN A 647 12.46 -24.20 75.00
N ILE A 648 13.04 -23.00 75.11
CA ILE A 648 14.33 -22.47 75.68
C ILE A 648 15.55 -22.85 74.80
N ASP A 649 16.39 -21.81 74.57
CA ASP A 649 17.84 -21.78 74.27
C ASP A 649 18.26 -21.59 72.81
N GLU A 650 19.33 -20.88 72.46
CA GLU A 650 20.08 -19.73 73.03
C GLU A 650 21.17 -19.38 71.98
N LYS A 651 21.51 -18.09 71.86
CA LYS A 651 22.83 -17.46 71.57
C LYS A 651 23.73 -17.82 70.35
N GLY A 652 24.31 -16.73 69.80
CA GLY A 652 25.75 -16.60 69.47
C GLY A 652 26.07 -16.04 68.07
N ASN A 653 26.26 -14.72 67.84
CA ASN A 653 27.49 -13.89 67.98
C ASN A 653 28.58 -14.20 66.91
N ALA A 654 29.32 -13.32 66.22
CA ALA A 654 29.41 -11.87 65.99
C ALA A 654 30.51 -11.64 64.91
N GLY A 655 30.59 -10.43 64.30
CA GLY A 655 31.89 -9.89 63.86
C GLY A 655 31.93 -8.86 62.72
N GLY A 656 32.06 -7.57 63.10
CA GLY A 656 32.80 -6.48 62.41
C GLY A 656 32.11 -5.76 61.23
N GLY A 657 32.05 -4.44 61.09
CA GLY A 657 32.62 -3.31 61.85
C GLY A 657 33.07 -2.20 60.89
N SER A 658 32.41 -1.04 60.89
CA SER A 658 32.96 0.34 60.74
C SER A 658 31.85 1.37 60.49
N ASP A 659 31.64 2.27 61.46
CA ASP A 659 30.98 3.59 61.37
C ASP A 659 31.75 4.50 60.36
N GLU A 660 31.29 5.64 59.82
CA GLU A 660 30.21 6.58 60.12
C GLU A 660 30.10 7.54 58.91
N HIS A 661 28.89 7.91 58.46
CA HIS A 661 28.54 9.30 58.14
C HIS A 661 27.04 9.44 57.87
N VAL A 662 26.48 10.44 58.55
CA VAL A 662 25.07 10.77 58.76
C VAL A 662 24.54 11.73 57.68
N GLU A 663 23.34 11.50 57.15
CA GLU A 663 22.43 12.61 56.82
C GLU A 663 20.94 12.20 56.82
N ALA A 664 20.22 12.76 57.80
CA ALA A 664 18.79 13.06 57.94
C ALA A 664 17.71 12.08 57.41
N TYR A 665 17.09 11.35 58.34
CA TYR A 665 15.86 10.57 58.16
C TYR A 665 14.65 11.36 58.71
N HIS A 666 13.68 11.68 57.85
CA HIS A 666 12.31 12.07 58.24
C HIS A 666 11.32 11.05 57.66
N PRO A 667 10.19 10.78 58.35
CA PRO A 667 9.54 9.48 58.33
C PRO A 667 8.35 9.36 57.37
N GLU A 668 7.93 8.11 57.21
CA GLU A 668 6.60 7.62 56.80
C GLU A 668 6.34 7.40 55.30
N GLY A 669 6.34 6.12 54.95
CA GLY A 669 5.81 5.60 53.71
C GLY A 669 4.32 5.27 53.81
N LEU A 670 3.59 5.56 52.73
CA LEU A 670 2.43 4.78 52.31
C LEU A 670 2.71 4.31 50.88
N SER A 671 3.08 3.03 50.78
CA SER A 671 3.34 2.32 49.54
C SER A 671 2.08 2.20 48.69
N ASN A 672 2.20 2.59 47.41
CA ASN A 672 1.32 2.23 46.30
C ASN A 672 0.93 0.75 46.34
N GLY A 673 -0.34 0.48 46.65
CA GLY A 673 -0.96 -0.83 46.51
C GLY A 673 -1.26 -1.14 45.05
N ASN A 674 -0.27 -1.71 44.34
CA ASN A 674 -0.47 -2.33 43.04
C ASN A 674 -1.51 -3.46 43.14
N PHE A 675 -2.58 -3.36 42.34
CA PHE A 675 -3.59 -4.40 42.12
C PHE A 675 -2.94 -5.61 41.44
N LYS A 676 -2.37 -6.53 42.22
CA LYS A 676 -1.91 -7.83 41.73
C LYS A 676 -3.05 -8.84 41.90
N SER A 677 -3.72 -9.16 40.80
CA SER A 677 -4.42 -10.44 40.67
C SER A 677 -3.35 -11.53 40.67
N GLY A 678 -3.22 -12.26 41.78
CA GLY A 678 -2.28 -13.37 41.93
C GLY A 678 -2.63 -14.49 40.96
N GLY A 679 -1.63 -14.91 40.17
CA GLY A 679 -1.73 -15.98 39.18
C GLY A 679 -0.62 -15.86 38.14
N GLU A 680 0.62 -16.20 38.51
CA GLU A 680 1.67 -16.47 37.53
C GLU A 680 1.31 -17.74 36.74
N GLY A 681 0.71 -17.55 35.58
CA GLY A 681 0.40 -18.61 34.63
C GLY A 681 0.26 -18.00 33.24
N ARG A 682 1.15 -18.41 32.31
CA ARG A 682 1.04 -18.37 30.84
C ARG A 682 -0.04 -17.42 30.29
N ARG A 683 0.36 -16.32 29.61
CA ARG A 683 -0.53 -15.44 28.81
C ARG A 683 -1.54 -16.27 27.98
N GLN A 684 -2.72 -16.53 28.51
CA GLN A 684 -3.80 -17.15 27.76
C GLN A 684 -4.44 -16.06 26.90
N SER A 685 -4.60 -16.35 25.61
CA SER A 685 -5.29 -15.48 24.65
C SER A 685 -6.66 -15.10 25.21
N GLY A 686 -6.99 -13.81 25.28
CA GLY A 686 -8.28 -13.31 25.77
C GLY A 686 -9.49 -13.61 24.87
N TYR A 687 -9.35 -14.55 23.93
CA TYR A 687 -10.35 -14.98 22.95
C TYR A 687 -10.48 -16.50 22.96
N ALA A 688 -11.71 -17.01 22.91
CA ALA A 688 -11.99 -18.45 22.91
C ALA A 688 -11.65 -19.15 21.58
N ALA A 689 -11.72 -18.42 20.46
CA ALA A 689 -11.38 -18.90 19.13
C ALA A 689 -9.99 -18.43 18.67
N THR A 690 -9.33 -19.22 17.83
CA THR A 690 -8.10 -18.89 17.12
C THR A 690 -8.35 -17.86 16.03
N PHE A 691 -7.30 -17.13 15.62
CA PHE A 691 -7.40 -16.04 14.63
C PHE A 691 -8.02 -16.49 13.30
N LEU A 692 -7.67 -17.68 12.79
CA LEU A 692 -8.20 -18.17 11.51
C LEU A 692 -9.70 -18.48 11.61
N THR A 693 -10.16 -19.07 12.71
CA THR A 693 -11.60 -19.28 12.95
C THR A 693 -12.33 -17.95 13.12
N GLN A 694 -11.75 -16.99 13.84
CA GLN A 694 -12.32 -15.64 13.95
C GLN A 694 -12.51 -15.01 12.57
N PHE A 695 -11.44 -15.00 11.76
CA PHE A 695 -11.48 -14.47 10.40
C PHE A 695 -12.53 -15.22 9.55
N GLN A 696 -12.54 -16.55 9.55
CA GLN A 696 -13.49 -17.35 8.78
C GLN A 696 -14.96 -17.06 9.15
N VAL A 697 -15.27 -16.98 10.44
CA VAL A 697 -16.65 -16.76 10.93
C VAL A 697 -17.11 -15.33 10.66
N VAL A 698 -16.24 -14.33 10.89
CA VAL A 698 -16.52 -12.93 10.57
C VAL A 698 -16.67 -12.73 9.05
N SER A 699 -15.75 -13.25 8.25
CA SER A 699 -15.84 -13.26 6.78
C SER A 699 -17.12 -13.92 6.27
N GLY A 700 -17.53 -15.05 6.86
CA GLY A 700 -18.79 -15.71 6.53
C GLY A 700 -20.02 -14.84 6.82
N ARG A 701 -19.99 -14.07 7.92
CA ARG A 701 -21.02 -13.07 8.23
C ARG A 701 -21.03 -11.95 7.19
N GLU A 702 -19.87 -11.37 6.88
CA GLU A 702 -19.76 -10.26 5.91
C GLU A 702 -20.23 -10.68 4.51
N TRP A 703 -19.87 -11.87 4.06
CA TRP A 703 -20.37 -12.42 2.80
C TRP A 703 -21.89 -12.58 2.77
N LYS A 704 -22.49 -13.06 3.87
CA LYS A 704 -23.95 -13.16 3.98
C LYS A 704 -24.63 -11.80 3.95
N ILE A 705 -24.06 -10.81 4.66
CA ILE A 705 -24.57 -9.43 4.67
C ILE A 705 -24.51 -8.87 3.25
N LEU A 706 -23.36 -8.96 2.57
CA LEU A 706 -23.18 -8.48 1.20
C LEU A 706 -24.16 -9.13 0.22
N ARG A 707 -24.38 -10.45 0.31
CA ARG A 707 -25.33 -11.16 -0.56
C ARG A 707 -26.80 -10.78 -0.30
N ARG A 708 -27.15 -10.41 0.94
CA ARG A 708 -28.52 -10.06 1.32
C ARG A 708 -28.83 -8.57 1.12
N ASP A 709 -27.83 -7.71 1.20
CA ASP A 709 -27.94 -6.30 0.84
C ASP A 709 -27.68 -6.10 -0.66
N TRP A 710 -28.61 -6.62 -1.46
CA TRP A 710 -28.50 -6.53 -2.91
C TRP A 710 -28.63 -5.08 -3.41
N THR A 711 -29.30 -4.21 -2.65
CA THR A 711 -29.50 -2.80 -2.96
C THR A 711 -28.20 -2.03 -3.03
N LEU A 712 -27.36 -2.11 -1.99
CA LEU A 712 -26.09 -1.39 -1.96
C LEU A 712 -25.12 -1.93 -3.02
N PHE A 713 -25.04 -3.26 -3.15
CA PHE A 713 -24.18 -3.92 -4.12
C PHE A 713 -24.55 -3.56 -5.57
N PHE A 714 -25.82 -3.71 -5.95
CA PHE A 714 -26.27 -3.40 -7.31
C PHE A 714 -26.12 -1.91 -7.64
N ALA A 715 -26.42 -1.02 -6.68
CA ALA A 715 -26.29 0.42 -6.89
C ALA A 715 -24.84 0.82 -7.26
N HIS A 716 -23.83 0.28 -6.60
CA HIS A 716 -22.42 0.60 -6.92
C HIS A 716 -22.02 0.14 -8.33
N PHE A 717 -22.48 -1.03 -8.76
CA PHE A 717 -22.20 -1.55 -10.10
C PHE A 717 -22.93 -0.75 -11.19
N ALA A 718 -24.22 -0.48 -10.99
CA ALA A 718 -25.03 0.28 -11.93
C ALA A 718 -24.52 1.71 -12.08
N VAL A 719 -24.24 2.40 -10.97
CA VAL A 719 -23.70 3.77 -10.98
C VAL A 719 -22.32 3.80 -11.64
N ALA A 720 -21.44 2.83 -11.38
CA ALA A 720 -20.14 2.77 -12.03
C ALA A 720 -20.23 2.57 -13.55
N ALA A 721 -21.15 1.72 -14.02
CA ALA A 721 -21.38 1.53 -15.45
C ALA A 721 -21.92 2.81 -16.12
N VAL A 722 -22.92 3.47 -15.50
CA VAL A 722 -23.50 4.72 -16.00
C VAL A 722 -22.45 5.84 -16.03
N LEU A 723 -21.66 6.01 -14.96
CA LEU A 723 -20.58 6.98 -14.92
C LEU A 723 -19.49 6.67 -15.95
N GLY A 724 -19.22 5.40 -16.22
CA GLY A 724 -18.23 4.98 -17.22
C GLY A 724 -18.67 5.34 -18.63
N VAL A 725 -19.93 5.06 -18.98
CA VAL A 725 -20.51 5.46 -20.27
C VAL A 725 -20.58 6.97 -20.40
N PHE A 726 -20.96 7.68 -19.33
CA PHE A 726 -21.00 9.14 -19.31
C PHE A 726 -19.60 9.74 -19.53
N CYS A 727 -18.60 9.30 -18.77
CA CYS A 727 -17.22 9.75 -18.90
C CYS A 727 -16.64 9.39 -20.29
N GLY A 728 -16.81 8.15 -20.73
CA GLY A 728 -16.36 7.71 -22.05
C GLY A 728 -17.05 8.44 -23.21
N GLY A 729 -18.34 8.80 -23.04
CA GLY A 729 -19.10 9.57 -24.01
C GLY A 729 -18.64 11.03 -24.11
N LEU A 730 -18.31 11.66 -22.98
CA LEU A 730 -17.77 13.03 -22.96
C LEU A 730 -16.44 13.16 -23.70
N TYR A 731 -15.60 12.12 -23.62
CA TYR A 731 -14.26 12.11 -24.22
C TYR A 731 -14.18 11.17 -25.43
N PHE A 732 -15.30 10.89 -26.11
CA PHE A 732 -15.38 9.88 -27.16
C PHE A 732 -14.37 10.15 -28.29
N LYS A 733 -13.48 9.18 -28.53
CA LYS A 733 -12.42 9.24 -29.57
C LYS A 733 -11.71 10.59 -29.66
N THR A 734 -10.95 10.93 -28.63
CA THR A 734 -10.16 12.17 -28.58
C THR A 734 -9.12 12.26 -29.72
N ASP A 735 -9.05 13.43 -30.37
CA ASP A 735 -8.10 13.71 -31.45
C ASP A 735 -6.63 13.74 -30.98
N ILE A 736 -5.69 13.68 -31.92
CA ILE A 736 -4.23 13.71 -31.69
C ILE A 736 -3.61 15.12 -31.78
N THR A 737 -4.44 16.17 -31.73
CA THR A 737 -4.02 17.58 -31.69
C THR A 737 -3.57 17.99 -30.28
N ILE A 738 -3.01 19.21 -30.10
CA ILE A 738 -2.62 19.70 -28.78
C ILE A 738 -3.84 19.79 -27.83
N ALA A 739 -4.97 20.28 -28.34
CA ALA A 739 -6.24 20.32 -27.60
C ALA A 739 -6.78 18.91 -27.30
N GLY A 740 -6.59 17.97 -28.22
CA GLY A 740 -6.90 16.56 -28.03
C GLY A 740 -6.08 15.92 -26.90
N PHE A 741 -4.78 16.22 -26.81
CA PHE A 741 -3.92 15.76 -25.71
C PHE A 741 -4.36 16.33 -24.36
N GLN A 742 -4.71 17.62 -24.28
CA GLN A 742 -5.28 18.20 -23.07
C GLN A 742 -6.58 17.50 -22.67
N SER A 743 -7.43 17.13 -23.64
CA SER A 743 -8.67 16.39 -23.40
C SER A 743 -8.40 14.97 -22.88
N ARG A 744 -7.37 14.27 -23.39
CA ARG A 744 -6.93 12.96 -22.88
C ARG A 744 -6.48 13.03 -21.42
N VAL A 745 -5.59 13.97 -21.08
CA VAL A 745 -5.14 14.17 -19.70
C VAL A 745 -6.31 14.63 -18.80
N GLY A 746 -7.23 15.45 -19.33
CA GLY A 746 -8.46 15.85 -18.66
C GLY A 746 -9.38 14.67 -18.32
N CYS A 747 -9.51 13.70 -19.23
CA CYS A 747 -10.22 12.45 -18.97
C CYS A 747 -9.59 11.65 -17.82
N LEU A 748 -8.25 11.52 -17.82
CA LEU A 748 -7.51 10.82 -16.76
C LEU A 748 -7.69 11.49 -15.39
N PHE A 749 -7.61 12.82 -15.36
CA PHE A 749 -7.84 13.61 -14.15
C PHE A 749 -9.28 13.45 -13.64
N PHE A 750 -10.27 13.56 -14.53
CA PHE A 750 -11.68 13.43 -14.16
C PHE A 750 -12.00 12.04 -13.63
N LEU A 751 -11.45 10.98 -14.23
CA LEU A 751 -11.59 9.61 -13.74
C LEU A 751 -10.98 9.44 -12.33
N GLY A 752 -9.79 10.00 -12.10
CA GLY A 752 -9.17 10.04 -10.77
C GLY A 752 -10.05 10.77 -9.74
N ALA A 753 -10.61 11.93 -10.10
CA ALA A 753 -11.53 12.68 -9.22
C ALA A 753 -12.81 11.89 -8.90
N LEU A 754 -13.43 11.24 -9.90
CA LEU A 754 -14.61 10.40 -9.70
C LEU A 754 -14.34 9.26 -8.71
N ILE A 755 -13.18 8.60 -8.84
CA ILE A 755 -12.77 7.55 -7.91
C ILE A 755 -12.58 8.13 -6.51
N ALA A 756 -11.89 9.27 -6.36
CA ALA A 756 -11.68 9.93 -5.08
C ALA A 756 -13.00 10.15 -4.34
N PHE A 757 -14.01 10.71 -5.02
CA PHE A 757 -15.33 10.94 -4.44
C PHE A 757 -16.12 9.65 -4.17
N SER A 758 -16.05 8.69 -5.09
CA SER A 758 -16.76 7.41 -4.94
C SER A 758 -16.33 6.67 -3.67
N THR A 759 -15.04 6.75 -3.30
CA THR A 759 -14.52 6.08 -2.10
C THR A 759 -15.04 6.64 -0.77
N LEU A 760 -15.71 7.81 -0.73
CA LEU A 760 -16.32 8.34 0.50
C LEU A 760 -17.39 7.42 1.11
N SER A 761 -18.10 6.65 0.28
CA SER A 761 -19.09 5.70 0.80
C SER A 761 -18.45 4.57 1.63
N ALA A 762 -17.14 4.33 1.48
CA ALA A 762 -16.40 3.37 2.32
C ALA A 762 -16.29 3.90 3.76
N LEU A 763 -16.08 5.20 3.93
CA LEU A 763 -16.04 5.87 5.22
C LEU A 763 -17.39 5.76 5.93
N TYR A 764 -18.49 6.04 5.22
CA TYR A 764 -19.85 5.97 5.77
C TYR A 764 -20.17 4.57 6.33
N HIS A 765 -19.90 3.52 5.56
CA HIS A 765 -20.17 2.14 5.97
C HIS A 765 -19.37 1.72 7.22
N VAL A 766 -18.12 2.19 7.37
CA VAL A 766 -17.32 1.94 8.58
C VAL A 766 -17.88 2.68 9.79
N VAL A 767 -18.33 3.93 9.63
CA VAL A 767 -18.96 4.70 10.71
C VAL A 767 -20.24 4.02 11.19
N GLU A 768 -21.06 3.51 10.27
CA GLU A 768 -22.33 2.84 10.57
C GLU A 768 -22.13 1.54 11.37
N ILE A 769 -21.15 0.70 11.00
CA ILE A 769 -20.94 -0.59 11.70
C ILE A 769 -20.12 -0.47 12.99
N ARG A 770 -19.41 0.63 13.18
CA ARG A 770 -18.50 0.81 14.32
C ARG A 770 -19.15 0.54 15.70
N PRO A 771 -20.38 0.97 16.00
CA PRO A 771 -21.02 0.67 17.28
C PRO A 771 -21.17 -0.84 17.54
N LEU A 772 -21.51 -1.62 16.50
CA LEU A 772 -21.59 -3.08 16.59
C LEU A 772 -20.21 -3.68 16.86
N PHE A 773 -19.18 -3.21 16.16
CA PHE A 773 -17.80 -3.63 16.39
C PHE A 773 -17.34 -3.36 17.84
N LEU A 774 -17.63 -2.18 18.39
CA LEU A 774 -17.28 -1.82 19.77
C LEU A 774 -17.98 -2.72 20.79
N ARG A 775 -19.26 -3.03 20.57
CA ARG A 775 -20.02 -3.97 21.40
C ARG A 775 -19.38 -5.36 21.37
N GLU A 776 -19.21 -5.96 20.19
CA GLU A 776 -18.66 -7.32 20.04
C GLU A 776 -17.23 -7.44 20.57
N ARG A 777 -16.45 -6.36 20.43
CA ARG A 777 -15.10 -6.28 21.00
C ARG A 777 -15.10 -6.27 22.53
N SER A 778 -16.00 -5.50 23.16
CA SER A 778 -16.09 -5.45 24.64
C SER A 778 -16.42 -6.83 25.23
N ALA A 779 -17.18 -7.64 24.49
CA ALA A 779 -17.52 -9.02 24.84
C ALA A 779 -16.50 -10.07 24.34
N SER A 780 -15.32 -9.65 23.86
CA SER A 780 -14.24 -10.54 23.40
C SER A 780 -14.63 -11.53 22.28
N TYR A 781 -15.45 -11.11 21.30
CA TYR A 781 -15.84 -12.00 20.19
C TYR A 781 -14.67 -12.32 19.26
N TYR A 782 -13.93 -11.31 18.81
CA TYR A 782 -12.83 -11.46 17.86
C TYR A 782 -11.79 -10.35 18.01
N SER A 783 -10.61 -10.59 17.44
CA SER A 783 -9.53 -9.61 17.39
C SER A 783 -9.82 -8.49 16.38
N PRO A 784 -9.35 -7.26 16.66
CA PRO A 784 -9.58 -6.11 15.76
C PRO A 784 -8.97 -6.29 14.37
N THR A 785 -7.85 -7.01 14.30
CA THR A 785 -7.14 -7.32 13.06
C THR A 785 -7.92 -8.33 12.21
N ALA A 786 -8.61 -9.30 12.81
CA ALA A 786 -9.49 -10.22 12.08
C ALA A 786 -10.67 -9.48 11.44
N TRP A 787 -11.26 -8.54 12.18
CA TRP A 787 -12.32 -7.68 11.66
C TRP A 787 -11.85 -6.80 10.49
N LEU A 788 -10.73 -6.09 10.66
CA LEU A 788 -10.19 -5.23 9.61
C LEU A 788 -9.85 -6.02 8.34
N LEU A 789 -9.22 -7.19 8.48
CA LEU A 789 -8.89 -8.04 7.35
C LEU A 789 -10.14 -8.57 6.65
N SER A 790 -11.17 -8.96 7.40
CA SER A 790 -12.45 -9.40 6.81
C SER A 790 -13.11 -8.28 6.00
N ARG A 791 -13.03 -7.04 6.50
CA ARG A 791 -13.55 -5.86 5.79
C ARG A 791 -12.75 -5.55 4.53
N PHE A 792 -11.43 -5.65 4.58
CA PHE A 792 -10.62 -5.50 3.37
C PHE A 792 -11.04 -6.49 2.26
N VAL A 793 -11.28 -7.76 2.59
CA VAL A 793 -11.64 -8.77 1.59
C VAL A 793 -13.08 -8.62 1.07
N PHE A 794 -14.05 -8.37 1.95
CA PHE A 794 -15.48 -8.43 1.60
C PHE A 794 -16.14 -7.07 1.33
N ASP A 795 -15.53 -5.97 1.75
CA ASP A 795 -16.00 -4.61 1.47
C ASP A 795 -15.19 -3.99 0.32
N VAL A 796 -13.86 -3.90 0.46
CA VAL A 796 -13.00 -3.19 -0.50
C VAL A 796 -12.99 -3.86 -1.87
N ILE A 797 -12.84 -5.19 -1.96
CA ILE A 797 -12.78 -5.86 -3.27
C ILE A 797 -14.11 -5.75 -4.04
N PRO A 798 -15.26 -6.18 -3.49
CA PRO A 798 -16.49 -6.21 -4.27
C PRO A 798 -17.11 -4.82 -4.50
N LEU A 799 -17.03 -3.92 -3.52
CA LEU A 799 -17.71 -2.62 -3.58
C LEU A 799 -16.82 -1.47 -4.06
N ARG A 800 -15.50 -1.67 -4.21
CA ARG A 800 -14.56 -0.62 -4.66
C ARG A 800 -13.75 -1.05 -5.87
N VAL A 801 -13.02 -2.15 -5.76
CA VAL A 801 -12.13 -2.59 -6.83
C VAL A 801 -12.92 -2.96 -8.10
N ILE A 802 -13.99 -3.75 -7.98
CA ILE A 802 -14.78 -4.16 -9.14
C ILE A 802 -15.48 -2.96 -9.83
N PRO A 803 -16.20 -2.06 -9.11
CA PRO A 803 -16.76 -0.86 -9.73
C PRO A 803 -15.72 0.04 -10.41
N THR A 804 -14.53 0.21 -9.80
CA THR A 804 -13.42 0.93 -10.44
C THR A 804 -12.98 0.24 -11.74
N ILE A 805 -12.86 -1.08 -11.76
CA ILE A 805 -12.49 -1.82 -12.98
C ILE A 805 -13.54 -1.59 -14.07
N ILE A 806 -14.83 -1.63 -13.73
CA ILE A 806 -15.93 -1.41 -14.69
C ILE A 806 -15.87 0.01 -15.28
N VAL A 807 -15.85 1.05 -14.44
CA VAL A 807 -15.84 2.45 -14.91
C VAL A 807 -14.60 2.75 -15.76
N SER A 808 -13.44 2.23 -15.35
CA SER A 808 -12.16 2.47 -16.02
C SER A 808 -12.10 1.75 -17.36
N THR A 809 -12.58 0.50 -17.43
CA THR A 809 -12.57 -0.28 -18.67
C THR A 809 -13.48 0.34 -19.72
N ILE A 810 -14.71 0.74 -19.35
CA ILE A 810 -15.64 1.40 -20.28
C ILE A 810 -15.05 2.71 -20.80
N THR A 811 -14.53 3.54 -19.88
CA THR A 811 -13.96 4.85 -20.23
C THR A 811 -12.75 4.71 -21.15
N TYR A 812 -11.84 3.76 -20.89
CA TYR A 812 -10.60 3.58 -21.65
C TYR A 812 -10.87 3.34 -23.15
N TRP A 813 -11.75 2.38 -23.45
CA TRP A 813 -12.06 1.99 -24.83
C TRP A 813 -12.92 3.05 -25.55
N MET A 814 -13.83 3.73 -24.84
CA MET A 814 -14.64 4.79 -25.45
C MET A 814 -13.84 6.07 -25.74
N ALA A 815 -12.92 6.43 -24.86
CA ALA A 815 -12.13 7.65 -25.01
C ALA A 815 -11.01 7.53 -26.08
N GLY A 816 -10.66 6.30 -26.47
CA GLY A 816 -9.66 6.04 -27.52
C GLY A 816 -8.21 6.23 -27.04
N LEU A 817 -7.90 5.82 -25.81
CA LEU A 817 -6.54 5.79 -25.26
C LEU A 817 -5.67 4.74 -25.97
N ALA A 818 -4.37 4.71 -25.66
CA ALA A 818 -3.39 3.85 -26.33
C ALA A 818 -3.87 2.39 -26.53
N HIS A 819 -3.75 1.86 -27.75
CA HIS A 819 -4.38 0.57 -28.12
C HIS A 819 -3.61 -0.68 -27.66
N GLU A 820 -2.38 -0.54 -27.18
CA GLU A 820 -1.58 -1.68 -26.74
C GLU A 820 -2.09 -2.28 -25.41
N ALA A 821 -2.17 -3.61 -25.36
CA ALA A 821 -2.62 -4.34 -24.18
C ALA A 821 -1.79 -4.03 -22.92
N ALA A 822 -0.47 -3.83 -23.08
CA ALA A 822 0.42 -3.48 -21.97
C ALA A 822 0.03 -2.14 -21.31
N ASN A 823 -0.35 -1.14 -22.10
CA ASN A 823 -0.72 0.18 -21.61
C ASN A 823 -2.09 0.15 -20.92
N PHE A 824 -3.02 -0.69 -21.39
CA PHE A 824 -4.31 -0.92 -20.73
C PHE A 824 -4.14 -1.53 -19.32
N PHE A 825 -3.33 -2.57 -19.18
CA PHE A 825 -3.13 -3.21 -17.86
C PHE A 825 -2.37 -2.29 -16.89
N LYS A 826 -1.39 -1.51 -17.37
CA LYS A 826 -0.73 -0.47 -16.54
C LYS A 826 -1.71 0.60 -16.08
N PHE A 827 -2.56 1.09 -16.99
CA PHE A 827 -3.63 2.04 -16.69
C PHE A 827 -4.59 1.51 -15.61
N LEU A 828 -5.10 0.29 -15.80
CA LEU A 828 -6.01 -0.34 -14.84
C LEU A 828 -5.35 -0.55 -13.48
N PHE A 829 -4.09 -0.99 -13.48
CA PHE A 829 -3.32 -1.22 -12.27
C PHE A 829 -3.14 0.05 -11.43
N ILE A 830 -2.76 1.17 -12.07
CA ILE A 830 -2.59 2.46 -11.37
C ILE A 830 -3.90 2.90 -10.71
N LEU A 831 -5.04 2.80 -11.42
CA LEU A 831 -6.35 3.20 -10.88
C LEU A 831 -6.82 2.30 -9.74
N VAL A 832 -6.52 1.01 -9.79
CA VAL A 832 -6.78 0.09 -8.67
C VAL A 832 -5.92 0.46 -7.46
N LEU A 833 -4.62 0.76 -7.64
CA LEU A 833 -3.77 1.22 -6.54
C LEU A 833 -4.28 2.54 -5.93
N TYR A 834 -4.67 3.50 -6.76
CA TYR A 834 -5.24 4.76 -6.30
C TYR A 834 -6.55 4.54 -5.50
N THR A 835 -7.44 3.68 -6.00
CA THR A 835 -8.66 3.30 -5.29
C THR A 835 -8.37 2.68 -3.93
N LEU A 836 -7.37 1.79 -3.86
CA LEU A 836 -6.93 1.17 -2.59
C LEU A 836 -6.34 2.20 -1.62
N ALA A 837 -5.50 3.12 -2.11
CA ALA A 837 -4.93 4.18 -1.28
C ALA A 837 -6.04 5.08 -0.69
N MET A 838 -6.97 5.53 -1.53
CA MET A 838 -8.07 6.40 -1.13
C MET A 838 -9.10 5.72 -0.21
N THR A 839 -9.37 4.44 -0.40
CA THR A 839 -10.25 3.68 0.51
C THR A 839 -9.62 3.50 1.88
N LEU A 840 -8.32 3.19 1.96
CA LEU A 840 -7.61 3.09 3.24
C LEU A 840 -7.49 4.45 3.95
N TYR A 841 -7.28 5.53 3.21
CA TYR A 841 -7.34 6.89 3.75
C TYR A 841 -8.72 7.20 4.37
N ASN A 842 -9.80 6.85 3.66
CA ASN A 842 -11.17 7.00 4.17
C ASN A 842 -11.46 6.15 5.41
N PHE A 843 -10.95 4.90 5.45
CA PHE A 843 -11.02 4.05 6.64
C PHE A 843 -10.25 4.63 7.83
N LEU A 844 -9.09 5.24 7.57
CA LEU A 844 -8.29 5.91 8.60
C LEU A 844 -9.09 7.05 9.24
N LEU A 845 -9.72 7.90 8.43
CA LEU A 845 -10.58 8.99 8.91
C LEU A 845 -11.78 8.46 9.70
N ALA A 846 -12.45 7.40 9.22
CA ALA A 846 -13.57 6.77 9.91
C ALA A 846 -13.21 6.27 11.31
N CYS A 847 -11.98 5.75 11.48
CA CYS A 847 -11.47 5.28 12.78
C CYS A 847 -10.95 6.43 13.66
N LEU A 848 -10.43 7.50 13.05
CA LEU A 848 -9.83 8.64 13.75
C LEU A 848 -10.87 9.58 14.35
N PHE A 849 -12.05 9.75 13.75
CA PHE A 849 -13.07 10.65 14.28
C PHE A 849 -14.22 9.86 14.91
N ASN A 850 -14.72 10.32 16.06
CA ASN A 850 -15.89 9.70 16.71
C ASN A 850 -17.20 10.10 16.02
N ASN A 851 -17.25 11.30 15.45
CA ASN A 851 -18.41 11.80 14.73
C ASN A 851 -18.22 11.55 13.23
N GLY A 852 -19.13 10.79 12.64
CA GLY A 852 -19.12 10.46 11.21
C GLY A 852 -19.25 11.67 10.29
N GLY A 853 -20.04 12.68 10.67
CA GLY A 853 -20.22 13.89 9.86
C GLY A 853 -18.92 14.67 9.68
N ILE A 854 -18.12 14.79 10.76
CA ILE A 854 -16.79 15.43 10.70
C ILE A 854 -15.85 14.64 9.78
N ALA A 855 -15.87 13.31 9.86
CA ALA A 855 -15.05 12.45 9.01
C ALA A 855 -15.39 12.60 7.52
N ILE A 856 -16.68 12.63 7.17
CA ILE A 856 -17.17 12.82 5.80
C ILE A 856 -16.74 14.20 5.27
N LEU A 857 -16.93 15.26 6.06
CA LEU A 857 -16.54 16.61 5.69
C LEU A 857 -15.04 16.71 5.40
N LEU A 858 -14.19 16.15 6.27
CA LEU A 858 -12.74 16.15 6.09
C LEU A 858 -12.29 15.33 4.87
N SER A 859 -12.97 14.21 4.58
CA SER A 859 -12.69 13.43 3.37
C SER A 859 -13.03 14.20 2.10
N ALA A 860 -14.21 14.86 2.05
CA ALA A 860 -14.62 15.69 0.92
C ALA A 860 -13.65 16.87 0.69
N LEU A 861 -13.25 17.57 1.76
CA LEU A 861 -12.25 18.65 1.69
C LEU A 861 -10.88 18.13 1.22
N SER A 862 -10.48 16.94 1.66
CA SER A 862 -9.26 16.30 1.18
C SER A 862 -9.31 15.95 -0.31
N ALA A 863 -10.46 15.47 -0.82
CA ALA A 863 -10.63 15.20 -2.24
C ALA A 863 -10.49 16.48 -3.09
N LEU A 864 -11.10 17.60 -2.66
CA LEU A 864 -10.93 18.90 -3.30
C LEU A 864 -9.48 19.38 -3.29
N TYR A 865 -8.80 19.26 -2.15
CA TYR A 865 -7.38 19.56 -2.04
C TYR A 865 -6.53 18.73 -3.02
N GLN A 866 -6.79 17.43 -3.13
CA GLN A 866 -6.07 16.56 -4.06
C GLN A 866 -6.27 16.99 -5.51
N MET A 867 -7.48 17.41 -5.88
CA MET A 867 -7.76 17.92 -7.23
C MET A 867 -6.96 19.19 -7.55
N THR A 868 -6.81 20.11 -6.60
CA THR A 868 -6.05 21.35 -6.81
C THR A 868 -4.55 21.09 -6.98
N PHE A 869 -3.97 20.16 -6.22
CA PHE A 869 -2.52 19.89 -6.20
C PHE A 869 -2.09 18.72 -7.11
N ALA A 870 -2.98 18.19 -7.95
CA ALA A 870 -2.67 17.09 -8.87
C ALA A 870 -1.75 17.49 -10.04
N GLY A 871 -1.58 18.79 -10.31
CA GLY A 871 -0.79 19.31 -11.45
C GLY A 871 -1.61 19.64 -12.70
N PHE A 872 -2.93 19.37 -12.70
CA PHE A 872 -3.82 19.64 -13.83
C PHE A 872 -4.29 21.11 -13.92
N PHE A 873 -4.77 21.68 -12.81
CA PHE A 873 -5.26 23.07 -12.77
C PHE A 873 -4.15 24.10 -12.60
N VAL A 874 -3.08 23.73 -11.88
CA VAL A 874 -1.93 24.58 -11.60
C VAL A 874 -0.68 23.78 -11.95
N HIS A 875 0.18 24.37 -12.78
CA HIS A 875 1.44 23.77 -13.16
C HIS A 875 2.33 23.52 -11.91
N LEU A 876 2.93 22.33 -11.80
CA LEU A 876 3.63 21.90 -10.58
C LEU A 876 4.83 22.79 -10.20
N ASN A 877 5.49 23.39 -11.19
CA ASN A 877 6.64 24.28 -10.94
C ASN A 877 6.21 25.70 -10.56
N ASP A 878 4.97 26.09 -10.79
CA ASP A 878 4.50 27.46 -10.53
C ASP A 878 3.91 27.62 -9.13
N ILE A 879 3.74 26.51 -8.40
CA ILE A 879 3.25 26.51 -7.02
C ILE A 879 4.27 27.23 -6.11
N PRO A 880 3.84 28.22 -5.31
CA PRO A 880 4.71 28.94 -4.38
C PRO A 880 5.51 27.98 -3.46
N PRO A 881 6.79 28.25 -3.19
CA PRO A 881 7.65 27.35 -2.40
C PRO A 881 7.07 26.96 -1.03
N VAL A 882 6.33 27.87 -0.38
CA VAL A 882 5.67 27.65 0.92
C VAL A 882 4.62 26.52 0.87
N LEU A 883 3.90 26.40 -0.25
CA LEU A 883 2.83 25.41 -0.45
C LEU A 883 3.30 24.19 -1.27
N ARG A 884 4.50 24.25 -1.86
CA ARG A 884 5.04 23.22 -2.75
C ARG A 884 5.27 21.86 -2.08
N TRP A 885 5.36 21.76 -0.76
CA TRP A 885 5.48 20.45 -0.10
C TRP A 885 4.15 19.67 -0.11
N LEU A 886 3.01 20.37 -0.18
CA LEU A 886 1.69 19.74 -0.15
C LEU A 886 1.46 18.84 -1.37
N GLN A 887 1.96 19.17 -2.55
CA GLN A 887 1.84 18.28 -3.71
C GLN A 887 2.45 16.89 -3.49
N TRP A 888 3.41 16.73 -2.58
CA TRP A 888 4.01 15.42 -2.29
C TRP A 888 3.11 14.52 -1.45
N LEU A 889 2.13 15.10 -0.76
CA LEU A 889 1.15 14.39 0.06
C LEU A 889 -0.11 14.02 -0.73
N CYS A 890 -0.21 14.44 -2.01
CA CYS A 890 -1.36 14.23 -2.87
C CYS A 890 -1.23 12.91 -3.68
N PRO A 891 -2.02 11.85 -3.38
CA PRO A 891 -1.95 10.60 -4.14
C PRO A 891 -2.48 10.75 -5.58
N LEU A 892 -3.40 11.69 -5.82
CA LEU A 892 -3.93 11.97 -7.17
C LEU A 892 -2.85 12.51 -8.12
N LYS A 893 -1.88 13.29 -7.61
CA LYS A 893 -0.74 13.78 -8.40
C LYS A 893 0.05 12.61 -9.02
N TYR A 894 0.50 11.67 -8.19
CA TYR A 894 1.28 10.52 -8.64
C TYR A 894 0.47 9.61 -9.56
N THR A 895 -0.84 9.51 -9.31
CA THR A 895 -1.77 8.79 -10.19
C THR A 895 -1.83 9.43 -11.58
N LEU A 896 -2.02 10.74 -11.65
CA LEU A 896 -2.12 11.46 -12.92
C LEU A 896 -0.78 11.49 -13.68
N GLU A 897 0.34 11.68 -12.98
CA GLU A 897 1.69 11.63 -13.57
C GLU A 897 1.94 10.24 -14.18
N ALA A 898 1.68 9.15 -13.44
CA ALA A 898 1.88 7.79 -13.94
C ALA A 898 0.96 7.42 -15.12
N LEU A 899 -0.31 7.83 -15.07
CA LEU A 899 -1.27 7.59 -16.17
C LEU A 899 -0.88 8.38 -17.43
N SER A 900 -0.42 9.63 -17.28
CA SER A 900 0.00 10.47 -18.40
C SER A 900 1.29 9.93 -19.04
N VAL A 901 2.27 9.50 -18.23
CA VAL A 901 3.49 8.86 -18.72
C VAL A 901 3.18 7.54 -19.45
N ASN A 902 2.22 6.76 -18.96
CA ASN A 902 1.78 5.53 -19.62
C ASN A 902 1.13 5.80 -20.99
N GLU A 903 0.31 6.85 -21.10
CA GLU A 903 -0.28 7.26 -22.37
C GLU A 903 0.80 7.70 -23.36
N VAL A 904 1.67 8.64 -22.96
CA VAL A 904 2.75 9.17 -23.80
C VAL A 904 3.77 8.11 -24.20
N GLY A 905 4.05 7.13 -23.33
CA GLY A 905 5.00 6.04 -23.56
C GLY A 905 4.64 5.12 -24.74
N SER A 906 3.42 5.21 -25.26
CA SER A 906 2.98 4.52 -26.48
C SER A 906 3.55 5.09 -27.79
N GLY A 907 4.36 6.16 -27.72
CA GLY A 907 4.93 6.82 -28.90
C GLY A 907 3.98 7.82 -29.57
N LEU A 908 3.06 8.40 -28.79
CA LEU A 908 2.10 9.41 -29.26
C LEU A 908 2.83 10.65 -29.82
N MET A 909 2.66 10.87 -31.12
CA MET A 909 3.13 12.04 -31.84
C MET A 909 1.93 12.97 -32.07
N ILE A 910 2.02 14.19 -31.55
CA ILE A 910 0.96 15.19 -31.66
C ILE A 910 1.08 15.88 -33.01
N GLN A 911 0.05 15.75 -33.83
CA GLN A 911 -0.06 16.39 -35.14
C GLN A 911 -0.95 17.61 -35.01
N ASP A 912 -0.38 18.79 -35.18
CA ASP A 912 -1.13 20.05 -35.13
C ASP A 912 -0.64 21.04 -36.18
N THR A 913 -1.47 22.01 -36.54
CA THR A 913 -1.12 23.09 -37.48
C THR A 913 -0.99 24.41 -36.73
N LEU A 914 0.24 24.81 -36.43
CA LEU A 914 0.52 26.12 -35.81
C LEU A 914 0.67 27.16 -36.92
N GLN A 915 -0.25 28.13 -36.99
CA GLN A 915 -0.24 29.21 -37.99
C GLN A 915 -0.16 28.72 -39.45
N GLY A 916 -0.79 27.57 -39.75
CA GLY A 916 -0.81 26.98 -41.09
C GLY A 916 0.38 26.08 -41.43
N VAL A 917 1.33 25.87 -40.51
CA VAL A 917 2.44 24.92 -40.67
C VAL A 917 2.15 23.64 -39.88
N PRO A 918 2.16 22.45 -40.51
CA PRO A 918 2.01 21.19 -39.80
C PRO A 918 3.27 20.93 -38.95
N VAL A 919 3.09 20.81 -37.64
CA VAL A 919 4.15 20.50 -36.68
C VAL A 919 3.83 19.15 -36.05
N ASN A 920 4.83 18.27 -36.01
CA ASN A 920 4.72 16.97 -35.36
C ASN A 920 5.63 16.96 -34.13
N VAL A 921 5.05 17.04 -32.93
CA VAL A 921 5.78 17.18 -31.67
C VAL A 921 5.54 15.96 -30.79
N SER A 922 6.59 15.48 -30.10
CA SER A 922 6.45 14.40 -29.11
C SER A 922 5.54 14.84 -27.95
N ALA A 923 4.58 13.99 -27.58
CA ALA A 923 3.68 14.27 -26.45
C ALA A 923 4.41 14.40 -25.10
N SER A 924 5.61 13.84 -24.96
CA SER A 924 6.45 13.94 -23.75
C SER A 924 6.92 15.37 -23.45
N LEU A 925 7.25 16.14 -24.48
CA LEU A 925 7.64 17.54 -24.35
C LEU A 925 6.46 18.39 -23.88
N ILE A 926 5.30 18.21 -24.50
CA ILE A 926 4.07 18.94 -24.16
C ILE A 926 3.60 18.60 -22.74
N MET A 927 3.67 17.33 -22.35
CA MET A 927 3.34 16.88 -21.00
C MET A 927 4.20 17.58 -19.92
N ASN A 928 5.51 17.72 -20.15
CA ASN A 928 6.40 18.41 -19.22
C ASN A 928 6.10 19.92 -19.19
N LEU A 929 5.90 20.56 -20.35
CA LEU A 929 5.65 22.00 -20.43
C LEU A 929 4.28 22.43 -19.86
N LEU A 930 3.22 21.62 -20.05
CA LEU A 930 1.87 21.98 -19.57
C LEU A 930 1.65 21.63 -18.09
N PHE A 931 2.19 20.49 -17.65
CA PHE A 931 1.84 19.90 -16.34
C PHE A 931 3.04 19.73 -15.39
N GLY A 932 4.28 19.77 -15.90
CA GLY A 932 5.50 19.55 -15.11
C GLY A 932 5.78 18.07 -14.80
N PHE A 933 5.17 17.13 -15.53
CA PHE A 933 5.35 15.69 -15.34
C PHE A 933 6.64 15.19 -16.01
N GLY A 934 7.36 14.28 -15.35
CA GLY A 934 8.61 13.72 -15.88
C GLY A 934 8.40 12.42 -16.67
N SER A 935 9.05 12.29 -17.83
CA SER A 935 8.88 11.15 -18.76
C SER A 935 9.35 9.79 -18.20
N ASN A 936 10.26 9.76 -17.24
CA ASN A 936 10.81 8.52 -16.66
C ASN A 936 10.28 8.20 -15.24
N ASN A 937 9.24 8.90 -14.78
CA ASN A 937 8.80 8.81 -13.38
C ASN A 937 7.82 7.67 -13.06
N TYR A 938 7.35 6.91 -14.06
CA TYR A 938 6.33 5.86 -13.90
C TYR A 938 6.59 4.93 -12.69
N TYR A 939 7.77 4.33 -12.59
CA TYR A 939 8.07 3.37 -11.51
C TYR A 939 8.17 4.04 -10.13
N ARG A 940 8.66 5.28 -10.08
CA ARG A 940 8.72 6.08 -8.84
C ARG A 940 7.32 6.33 -8.32
N ASP A 941 6.41 6.76 -9.19
CA ASP A 941 5.06 7.15 -8.80
C ASP A 941 4.23 5.93 -8.37
N VAL A 942 4.39 4.79 -9.04
CA VAL A 942 3.82 3.50 -8.62
C VAL A 942 4.33 3.08 -7.24
N LEU A 943 5.64 3.19 -6.98
CA LEU A 943 6.22 2.87 -5.67
C LEU A 943 5.68 3.78 -4.57
N VAL A 944 5.54 5.09 -4.84
CA VAL A 944 4.95 6.05 -3.91
C VAL A 944 3.48 5.71 -3.61
N LEU A 945 2.69 5.28 -4.60
CA LEU A 945 1.32 4.80 -4.36
C LEU A 945 1.29 3.57 -3.44
N PHE A 946 2.21 2.61 -3.62
CA PHE A 946 2.36 1.50 -2.66
C PHE A 946 2.73 1.98 -1.26
N ALA A 947 3.59 3.00 -1.15
CA ALA A 947 3.97 3.60 0.12
C ALA A 947 2.76 4.23 0.83
N PHE A 948 1.86 4.91 0.09
CA PHE A 948 0.60 5.42 0.64
C PHE A 948 -0.32 4.29 1.13
N ILE A 949 -0.49 3.22 0.34
CA ILE A 949 -1.28 2.05 0.74
C ILE A 949 -0.73 1.44 2.04
N ALA A 950 0.58 1.22 2.11
CA ALA A 950 1.23 0.69 3.31
C ALA A 950 1.11 1.65 4.50
N GLY A 951 1.35 2.95 4.30
CA GLY A 951 1.26 3.98 5.33
C GLY A 951 -0.14 4.12 5.91
N PHE A 952 -1.17 4.23 5.06
CA PHE A 952 -2.56 4.27 5.50
C PHE A 952 -3.00 2.94 6.13
N GLY A 953 -2.59 1.80 5.57
CA GLY A 953 -2.88 0.48 6.14
C GLY A 953 -2.32 0.30 7.56
N VAL A 954 -1.05 0.63 7.77
CA VAL A 954 -0.41 0.62 9.10
C VAL A 954 -1.07 1.66 10.02
N GLY A 955 -1.44 2.83 9.50
CA GLY A 955 -2.17 3.84 10.24
C GLY A 955 -3.53 3.33 10.75
N VAL A 956 -4.31 2.66 9.90
CA VAL A 956 -5.61 2.08 10.28
C VAL A 956 -5.42 1.02 11.35
N ILE A 957 -4.48 0.08 11.14
CA ILE A 957 -4.16 -0.95 12.15
C ILE A 957 -3.74 -0.30 13.46
N GLY A 958 -2.83 0.68 13.41
CA GLY A 958 -2.31 1.39 14.57
C GLY A 958 -3.40 2.13 15.35
N ILE A 959 -4.30 2.86 14.69
CA ILE A 959 -5.41 3.56 15.35
C ILE A 959 -6.40 2.55 15.95
N VAL A 960 -6.75 1.50 15.23
CA VAL A 960 -7.64 0.43 15.74
C VAL A 960 -6.99 -0.29 16.95
N TRP A 961 -5.66 -0.38 16.99
CA TRP A 961 -4.95 -0.97 18.11
C TRP A 961 -4.75 -0.03 19.30
N LEU A 962 -4.53 1.26 19.07
CA LEU A 962 -4.22 2.26 20.10
C LEU A 962 -5.49 2.95 20.64
N ARG A 963 -6.31 3.50 19.75
CA ARG A 963 -7.49 4.30 20.11
C ARG A 963 -8.65 3.41 20.53
N VAL A 964 -8.77 2.24 19.90
CA VAL A 964 -9.82 1.27 20.24
C VAL A 964 -9.32 0.23 21.25
N ARG A 965 -8.12 0.41 21.84
CA ARG A 965 -7.65 -0.40 22.97
C ARG A 965 -8.50 -0.09 24.19
N GLU A 966 -9.35 -1.03 24.57
CA GLU A 966 -9.86 -1.08 25.93
C GLU A 966 -8.64 -1.31 26.84
N ARG A 967 -8.28 -0.31 27.65
CA ARG A 967 -7.26 -0.45 28.69
C ARG A 967 -7.86 -1.29 29.82
N ARG A 968 -7.94 -2.60 29.64
CA ARG A 968 -8.33 -3.51 30.73
C ARG A 968 -7.38 -3.37 31.91
#